data_AF-A0A6J0CU59-F1
#
_entry.id   AF-A0A6J0CU59-F1
#
_cell.length_a   1.000
_cell.length_b   1.000
_cell.length_c   1.000
_cell.angle_alpha   90.00
_cell.angle_beta   90.00
_cell.angle_gamma   90.00
#
_symmetry.space_group_name_H-M   'P 1'
#
loop_
_entity.id
_entity.type
_entity.pdbx_description
1 polymer ?
#
loop_
_entity_poly.entity_id
_entity_poly.type
_entity_poly.pdbx_seq_one_letter_code
_entity_poly.pdbx_strand_id
1 'polypeptide(L)'
;MAPKDTALALAMVSLMIHFNWNWVGLAISDDDQGLQFLSDLRGETEVQRVCLAFVIMIPVNMELYMSRAEMYNNQIETSSTNVVIIYGDTDSTLAVCFRMWILQGIQRIWVTTSQWDVITTMRDFTLDSFHGTLAFAHQHAEISGFKNYVQTLNPSKLTDMFLAGLGWMYISGEASTSNCKTLEYCSSNVSLEWLMLQSFDMAFSDDAYDIYSAVYAMAHALHEMLLHQVEHQSTNLRAVDSDCSQLHLLMENMHFVNPVGDVINMNQKEKLQAEYGIYHICNFPHGVGLKVKVGEFKPYFPHGEQLHLYEDMIEWATGTRQMASAVCSVDCHPGFRKFHQEGMAACCFDCTPCPANEISNETDVDQCMKCPENQYANKEQNHCLRKDVTFLGFDEPLGMTLSCMALCLSAFTVMVLGVFVKYQDTPIVKANNLTLSYILLISLIFCFLCSLLFIGHPNSATCVLQQITYGILFTVAVSTVLAKTITVVLAFKVTSPGRRMKWLLVSGVPNYIIPFCTIIQIILCAIWLGVSPPSVDIDAYSEHGYIIIVCNKGSVTAFYSVLGYLGSLALGSFTVAFLARNLPDTFNEAKFLTFSMLLFCSVWVTFLPVYQSTKGKIMVAVEVFSILASSAGLLGCIFVPKCYIILIRPERNSLQKLREKSSSRTPIS
;
A
#
# COMPACT_ATOMS: atom_id res chain seq x y z
N MET A 1 -26.28 42.98 25.21
CA MET A 1 -27.26 41.91 25.49
C MET A 1 -26.94 40.68 24.68
N ALA A 2 -26.86 40.83 23.35
CA ALA A 2 -26.36 39.82 22.45
C ALA A 2 -25.18 39.01 23.02
N PRO A 3 -25.28 37.67 23.06
CA PRO A 3 -24.13 36.81 23.32
C PRO A 3 -23.06 37.03 22.24
N LYS A 4 -21.80 36.80 22.61
CA LYS A 4 -20.75 36.73 21.58
C LYS A 4 -20.82 35.34 20.97
N ASP A 5 -20.67 35.25 19.65
CA ASP A 5 -20.65 33.99 18.90
C ASP A 5 -19.34 33.20 19.08
N THR A 6 -18.74 33.22 20.27
CA THR A 6 -17.45 32.58 20.55
C THR A 6 -17.48 31.06 20.42
N ALA A 7 -18.65 30.44 20.59
CA ALA A 7 -18.83 28.99 20.48
C ALA A 7 -19.49 28.56 19.16
N LEU A 8 -19.85 29.52 18.28
CA LEU A 8 -20.57 29.21 17.05
C LEU A 8 -19.71 28.44 16.05
N ALA A 9 -18.45 28.86 15.87
CA ALA A 9 -17.50 28.16 15.01
C ALA A 9 -17.36 26.69 15.44
N LEU A 10 -17.21 26.44 16.73
CA LEU A 10 -17.17 25.11 17.31
C LEU A 10 -18.48 24.34 17.09
N ALA A 11 -19.64 24.99 17.22
CA ALA A 11 -20.94 24.38 16.98
C ALA A 11 -21.11 23.93 15.52
N MET A 12 -20.74 24.78 14.56
CA MET A 12 -20.77 24.47 13.13
C MET A 12 -19.77 23.36 12.77
N VAL A 13 -18.55 23.37 13.32
CA VAL A 13 -17.58 22.30 13.08
C VAL A 13 -18.05 20.97 13.69
N SER A 14 -18.69 21.01 14.86
CA SER A 14 -19.27 19.81 15.48
C SER A 14 -20.34 19.18 14.58
N LEU A 15 -21.16 20.00 13.92
CA LEU A 15 -22.14 19.54 12.92
C LEU A 15 -21.46 18.85 11.73
N MET A 16 -20.34 19.39 11.24
CA MET A 16 -19.59 18.80 10.12
C MET A 16 -19.02 17.44 10.49
N ILE A 17 -18.44 17.30 11.69
CA ILE A 17 -17.89 16.03 12.18
C ILE A 17 -19.01 14.99 12.30
N HIS A 18 -20.16 15.38 12.84
CA HIS A 18 -21.32 14.50 12.99
C HIS A 18 -21.76 13.89 11.66
N PHE A 19 -21.68 14.66 10.56
CA PHE A 19 -22.02 14.21 9.21
C PHE A 19 -20.83 13.72 8.37
N ASN A 20 -19.63 13.57 8.97
CA ASN A 20 -18.39 13.20 8.28
C ASN A 20 -18.04 14.11 7.09
N TRP A 21 -18.32 15.41 7.20
CA TRP A 21 -17.95 16.42 6.20
C TRP A 21 -16.55 16.94 6.50
N ASN A 22 -15.64 16.83 5.52
CA ASN A 22 -14.27 17.33 5.62
C ASN A 22 -13.89 18.33 4.52
N TRP A 23 -14.82 18.63 3.61
CA TRP A 23 -14.63 19.54 2.50
C TRP A 23 -15.83 20.47 2.37
N VAL A 24 -15.70 21.70 2.88
CA VAL A 24 -16.81 22.66 3.01
C VAL A 24 -16.47 24.02 2.41
N GLY A 25 -17.45 24.70 1.82
CA GLY A 25 -17.29 26.08 1.35
C GLY A 25 -17.61 27.09 2.45
N LEU A 26 -17.05 28.30 2.37
CA LEU A 26 -17.34 29.39 3.29
C LEU A 26 -17.60 30.69 2.53
N ALA A 27 -18.69 31.37 2.86
CA ALA A 27 -19.02 32.72 2.40
C ALA A 27 -19.29 33.63 3.59
N ILE A 28 -18.59 34.76 3.66
CA ILE A 28 -18.66 35.72 4.77
C ILE A 28 -18.76 37.16 4.26
N SER A 29 -19.23 38.06 5.11
CA SER A 29 -19.13 39.51 4.90
C SER A 29 -17.67 39.96 5.03
N ASP A 30 -17.23 40.89 4.17
CA ASP A 30 -15.91 41.52 4.21
C ASP A 30 -15.89 42.66 5.24
N ASP A 31 -16.11 42.30 6.50
CA ASP A 31 -16.08 43.17 7.67
C ASP A 31 -15.35 42.50 8.85
N ASP A 32 -15.13 43.25 9.93
CA ASP A 32 -14.40 42.77 11.10
C ASP A 32 -15.07 41.53 11.75
N GLN A 33 -16.40 41.41 11.66
CA GLN A 33 -17.13 40.27 12.21
C GLN A 33 -16.90 39.00 11.38
N GLY A 34 -16.99 39.10 10.05
CA GLY A 34 -16.70 38.00 9.14
C GLY A 34 -15.26 37.53 9.24
N LEU A 35 -14.30 38.47 9.33
CA LEU A 35 -12.87 38.14 9.51
C LEU A 35 -12.59 37.46 10.86
N GLN A 36 -13.22 37.92 11.94
CA GLN A 36 -13.11 37.28 13.24
C GLN A 36 -13.67 35.85 13.20
N PHE A 37 -14.86 35.66 12.61
CA PHE A 37 -15.45 34.34 12.45
C PHE A 37 -14.58 33.39 11.60
N LEU A 38 -13.99 33.89 10.51
CA LEU A 38 -13.05 33.11 9.70
C LEU A 38 -11.84 32.64 10.52
N SER A 39 -11.30 33.50 11.39
CA SER A 39 -10.20 33.16 12.28
C SER A 39 -10.60 32.07 13.27
N ASP A 40 -11.75 32.23 13.91
CA ASP A 40 -12.26 31.28 14.91
C ASP A 40 -12.58 29.92 14.26
N LEU A 41 -13.23 29.93 13.09
CA LEU A 41 -13.53 28.72 12.32
C LEU A 41 -12.26 28.00 11.85
N ARG A 42 -11.22 28.73 11.43
CA ARG A 42 -9.92 28.11 11.07
C ARG A 42 -9.29 27.41 12.27
N GLY A 43 -9.32 28.04 13.44
CA GLY A 43 -8.82 27.42 14.68
C GLY A 43 -9.49 26.07 14.97
N GLU A 44 -10.81 26.00 14.84
CA GLU A 44 -11.56 24.77 15.10
C GLU A 44 -11.41 23.71 14.00
N THR A 45 -11.41 24.13 12.73
CA THR A 45 -11.30 23.22 11.57
C THR A 45 -9.92 22.57 11.46
N GLU A 46 -8.84 23.26 11.84
CA GLU A 46 -7.49 22.70 11.87
C GLU A 46 -7.35 21.56 12.90
N VAL A 47 -7.98 21.70 14.06
CA VAL A 47 -7.98 20.68 15.12
C VAL A 47 -8.76 19.43 14.68
N GLN A 48 -9.87 19.64 13.97
CA GLN A 48 -10.82 18.58 13.61
C GLN A 48 -10.64 18.03 12.19
N ARG A 49 -9.55 18.42 11.49
CA ARG A 49 -9.19 17.97 10.12
C ARG A 49 -10.29 18.23 9.07
N VAL A 50 -10.96 19.37 9.16
CA VAL A 50 -11.90 19.86 8.15
C VAL A 50 -11.19 20.89 7.27
N CYS A 51 -11.36 20.80 5.95
CA CYS A 51 -10.75 21.74 5.00
C CYS A 51 -11.79 22.64 4.35
N LEU A 52 -11.40 23.90 4.15
CA LEU A 52 -12.20 24.87 3.41
C LEU A 52 -11.89 24.76 1.91
N ALA A 53 -12.91 24.42 1.12
CA ALA A 53 -12.83 24.34 -0.34
C ALA A 53 -12.57 25.71 -0.98
N PHE A 54 -13.22 26.73 -0.42
CA PHE A 54 -13.03 28.12 -0.79
C PHE A 54 -13.46 29.01 0.37
N VAL A 55 -12.98 30.25 0.36
CA VAL A 55 -13.44 31.34 1.22
C VAL A 55 -13.83 32.51 0.32
N ILE A 56 -15.11 32.85 0.31
CA ILE A 56 -15.66 34.00 -0.41
C ILE A 56 -15.88 35.12 0.61
N MET A 57 -15.27 36.28 0.36
CA MET A 57 -15.50 37.50 1.11
C MET A 57 -16.35 38.43 0.25
N ILE A 58 -17.59 38.65 0.68
CA ILE A 58 -18.56 39.50 0.00
C ILE A 58 -18.40 40.94 0.51
N PRO A 59 -18.12 41.90 -0.37
CA PRO A 59 -17.93 43.28 0.05
C PRO A 59 -19.22 43.85 0.62
N VAL A 60 -19.10 44.64 1.69
CA VAL A 60 -20.24 45.37 2.28
C VAL A 60 -20.88 46.32 1.26
N ASN A 61 -20.09 46.87 0.32
CA ASN A 61 -20.58 47.73 -0.77
C ASN A 61 -21.23 46.91 -1.90
N MET A 62 -22.55 47.10 -2.08
CA MET A 62 -23.36 46.42 -3.09
C MET A 62 -22.91 46.68 -4.54
N GLU A 63 -22.43 47.88 -4.89
CA GLU A 63 -21.95 48.16 -6.26
C GLU A 63 -20.70 47.34 -6.59
N LEU A 64 -19.79 47.23 -5.61
CA LEU A 64 -18.58 46.44 -5.74
C LEU A 64 -18.92 44.95 -5.88
N TYR A 65 -19.89 44.46 -5.10
CA TYR A 65 -20.41 43.11 -5.24
C TYR A 65 -20.97 42.86 -6.64
N MET A 66 -21.87 43.72 -7.14
CA MET A 66 -22.52 43.55 -8.45
C MET A 66 -21.49 43.44 -9.60
N SER A 67 -20.35 44.15 -9.49
CA SER A 67 -19.28 44.05 -10.47
C SER A 67 -18.53 42.71 -10.49
N ARG A 68 -18.63 41.92 -9.41
CA ARG A 68 -17.92 40.64 -9.19
C ARG A 68 -18.86 39.45 -8.96
N ALA A 69 -20.18 39.64 -9.02
CA ALA A 69 -21.17 38.62 -8.70
C ALA A 69 -20.95 37.31 -9.49
N GLU A 70 -20.68 37.40 -10.79
CA GLU A 70 -20.41 36.24 -11.64
C GLU A 70 -19.19 35.41 -11.19
N MET A 71 -18.14 36.08 -10.69
CA MET A 71 -16.96 35.41 -10.16
C MET A 71 -17.29 34.58 -8.91
N TYR A 72 -18.07 35.14 -7.98
CA TYR A 72 -18.48 34.44 -6.76
C TYR A 72 -19.38 33.26 -7.08
N ASN A 73 -20.33 33.43 -7.99
CA ASN A 73 -21.24 32.37 -8.43
C ASN A 73 -20.45 31.20 -9.04
N ASN A 74 -19.55 31.50 -9.97
CA ASN A 74 -18.73 30.51 -10.64
C ASN A 74 -17.86 29.73 -9.63
N GLN A 75 -17.35 30.39 -8.58
CA GLN A 75 -16.57 29.73 -7.53
C GLN A 75 -17.40 28.72 -6.71
N ILE A 76 -18.66 29.03 -6.42
CA ILE A 76 -19.57 28.11 -5.71
C ILE A 76 -20.00 26.95 -6.64
N GLU A 77 -20.33 27.26 -7.88
CA GLU A 77 -20.81 26.27 -8.87
C GLU A 77 -19.73 25.26 -9.28
N THR A 78 -18.50 25.73 -9.49
CA THR A 78 -17.36 24.87 -9.89
C THR A 78 -16.77 24.06 -8.75
N SER A 79 -17.05 24.44 -7.49
CA SER A 79 -16.56 23.70 -6.34
C SER A 79 -17.22 22.32 -6.23
N SER A 80 -16.43 21.32 -5.84
CA SER A 80 -16.91 19.97 -5.56
C SER A 80 -17.64 19.84 -4.22
N THR A 81 -17.63 20.87 -3.38
CA THR A 81 -18.37 20.86 -2.10
C THR A 81 -19.87 20.96 -2.32
N ASN A 82 -20.63 20.14 -1.57
CA ASN A 82 -22.08 20.24 -1.49
C ASN A 82 -22.55 21.14 -0.33
N VAL A 83 -21.65 21.47 0.61
CA VAL A 83 -21.98 22.22 1.83
C VAL A 83 -21.29 23.57 1.81
N VAL A 84 -22.03 24.63 2.10
CA VAL A 84 -21.51 26.00 2.17
C VAL A 84 -22.00 26.67 3.44
N ILE A 85 -21.06 27.17 4.24
CA ILE A 85 -21.31 27.97 5.44
C ILE A 85 -21.49 29.42 5.01
N ILE A 86 -22.51 30.09 5.55
CA ILE A 86 -22.77 31.51 5.35
C ILE A 86 -22.84 32.19 6.71
N TYR A 87 -21.98 33.17 6.91
CA TYR A 87 -21.95 33.97 8.14
C TYR A 87 -21.87 35.47 7.83
N GLY A 88 -22.82 36.23 8.37
CA GLY A 88 -22.88 37.68 8.27
C GLY A 88 -24.23 38.22 8.71
N ASP A 89 -24.38 39.55 8.65
CA ASP A 89 -25.59 40.25 9.04
C ASP A 89 -26.72 40.10 8.01
N THR A 90 -27.95 39.90 8.48
CA THR A 90 -29.17 39.71 7.68
C THR A 90 -29.56 40.91 6.80
N ASP A 91 -29.10 42.12 7.15
CA ASP A 91 -29.32 43.34 6.35
C ASP A 91 -28.13 43.69 5.44
N SER A 92 -27.12 42.82 5.35
CA SER A 92 -25.90 43.07 4.58
C SER A 92 -26.02 42.70 3.09
N THR A 93 -25.04 43.12 2.30
CA THR A 93 -24.89 42.69 0.90
C THR A 93 -24.87 41.16 0.77
N LEU A 94 -24.31 40.42 1.73
CA LEU A 94 -24.30 38.96 1.77
C LEU A 94 -25.71 38.36 1.74
N ALA A 95 -26.71 39.04 2.34
CA ALA A 95 -28.11 38.60 2.31
C ALA A 95 -28.66 38.60 0.90
N VAL A 96 -28.37 39.68 0.19
CA VAL A 96 -28.79 39.86 -1.20
C VAL A 96 -28.08 38.84 -2.08
N CYS A 97 -26.78 38.57 -1.85
CA CYS A 97 -26.04 37.53 -2.54
C CYS A 97 -26.66 36.15 -2.35
N PHE A 98 -26.95 35.77 -1.10
CA PHE A 98 -27.53 34.48 -0.77
C PHE A 98 -28.90 34.29 -1.46
N ARG A 99 -29.75 35.32 -1.43
CA ARG A 99 -31.03 35.33 -2.16
C ARG A 99 -30.83 35.18 -3.66
N MET A 100 -29.83 35.84 -4.25
CA MET A 100 -29.50 35.69 -5.67
C MET A 100 -29.05 34.27 -6.02
N TRP A 101 -28.21 33.63 -5.19
CA TRP A 101 -27.77 32.25 -5.40
C TRP A 101 -28.93 31.26 -5.38
N ILE A 102 -29.86 31.45 -4.43
CA ILE A 102 -31.10 30.66 -4.37
C ILE A 102 -31.94 30.88 -5.63
N LEU A 103 -32.14 32.12 -6.07
CA LEU A 103 -32.94 32.45 -7.26
C LEU A 103 -32.32 31.92 -8.56
N GLN A 104 -31.00 31.80 -8.62
CA GLN A 104 -30.29 31.21 -9.76
C GLN A 104 -30.33 29.68 -9.76
N GLY A 105 -30.89 29.06 -8.73
CA GLY A 105 -31.00 27.62 -8.61
C GLY A 105 -29.69 26.94 -8.22
N ILE A 106 -28.78 27.64 -7.53
CA ILE A 106 -27.54 27.03 -7.02
C ILE A 106 -27.91 26.01 -5.92
N GLN A 107 -27.66 24.74 -6.19
CA GLN A 107 -28.03 23.63 -5.34
C GLN A 107 -26.90 23.28 -4.36
N ARG A 108 -27.03 23.70 -3.08
CA ARG A 108 -26.10 23.38 -1.98
C ARG A 108 -26.87 23.20 -0.67
N ILE A 109 -26.24 22.52 0.29
CA ILE A 109 -26.66 22.54 1.70
C ILE A 109 -26.08 23.79 2.33
N TRP A 110 -26.94 24.65 2.86
CA TRP A 110 -26.56 25.92 3.44
C TRP A 110 -26.53 25.83 4.95
N VAL A 111 -25.42 26.21 5.57
CA VAL A 111 -25.27 26.25 7.04
C VAL A 111 -25.09 27.70 7.48
N THR A 112 -25.93 28.20 8.39
CA THR A 112 -25.93 29.64 8.72
C THR A 112 -26.37 29.97 10.16
N THR A 113 -26.33 31.25 10.55
CA THR A 113 -26.58 31.78 11.92
C THR A 113 -27.92 32.47 12.11
N SER A 114 -28.66 32.71 11.05
CA SER A 114 -29.90 33.48 11.14
C SER A 114 -30.84 33.14 10.00
N GLN A 115 -32.11 33.45 10.20
CA GLN A 115 -33.09 33.42 9.13
C GLN A 115 -32.72 34.56 8.17
N TRP A 116 -32.04 34.25 7.07
CA TRP A 116 -31.85 35.21 5.98
C TRP A 116 -33.18 35.42 5.23
N ASP A 117 -34.29 35.67 5.94
CA ASP A 117 -35.67 35.75 5.48
C ASP A 117 -35.82 35.22 4.05
N VAL A 118 -35.72 33.89 3.91
CA VAL A 118 -35.83 33.18 2.64
C VAL A 118 -37.30 33.09 2.21
N ILE A 119 -38.22 33.67 3.00
CA ILE A 119 -39.62 33.87 2.64
C ILE A 119 -39.71 34.98 1.58
N THR A 120 -39.21 34.65 0.40
CA THR A 120 -39.51 35.39 -0.81
C THR A 120 -41.00 35.20 -1.08
N THR A 121 -41.72 36.32 -1.14
CA THR A 121 -43.06 36.47 -1.75
C THR A 121 -43.01 36.14 -3.25
N MET A 122 -42.63 34.92 -3.60
CA MET A 122 -42.61 34.45 -4.98
C MET A 122 -43.53 33.24 -5.11
N ARG A 123 -44.59 33.45 -5.90
CA ARG A 123 -45.68 32.50 -6.14
C ARG A 123 -45.29 31.33 -7.06
N ASP A 124 -44.12 31.38 -7.69
CA ASP A 124 -43.73 30.44 -8.74
C ASP A 124 -42.47 29.65 -8.35
N PHE A 125 -42.63 28.65 -7.48
CA PHE A 125 -41.70 27.53 -7.43
C PHE A 125 -42.35 26.33 -8.13
N THR A 126 -41.69 25.80 -9.17
CA THR A 126 -41.87 24.41 -9.56
C THR A 126 -41.50 23.51 -8.39
N LEU A 127 -42.19 22.38 -8.24
CA LEU A 127 -41.89 21.32 -7.25
C LEU A 127 -40.50 20.71 -7.51
N ASP A 128 -39.44 21.48 -7.30
CA ASP A 128 -38.09 20.96 -7.18
C ASP A 128 -37.57 21.35 -5.80
N SER A 129 -37.49 20.31 -4.98
CA SER A 129 -36.86 20.20 -3.69
C SER A 129 -35.70 21.17 -3.48
N PHE A 130 -35.97 22.25 -2.73
CA PHE A 130 -34.94 23.10 -2.17
C PHE A 130 -34.02 22.25 -1.28
N HIS A 131 -32.71 22.35 -1.49
CA HIS A 131 -31.68 21.68 -0.69
C HIS A 131 -31.61 22.32 0.69
N GLY A 132 -31.72 21.51 1.75
CA GLY A 132 -31.98 21.98 3.11
C GLY A 132 -31.02 23.05 3.63
N THR A 133 -31.57 24.09 4.28
CA THR A 133 -30.80 25.09 5.03
C THR A 133 -30.84 24.74 6.51
N LEU A 134 -29.68 24.64 7.14
CA LEU A 134 -29.51 24.47 8.57
C LEU A 134 -29.10 25.82 9.18
N ALA A 135 -29.93 26.34 10.08
CA ALA A 135 -29.68 27.58 10.79
C ALA A 135 -29.41 27.31 12.28
N PHE A 136 -28.31 27.84 12.79
CA PHE A 136 -28.02 27.97 14.20
C PHE A 136 -28.68 29.26 14.68
N ALA A 137 -29.39 29.22 15.80
CA ALA A 137 -29.94 30.42 16.43
C ALA A 137 -29.84 30.30 17.94
N HIS A 138 -29.78 31.43 18.64
CA HIS A 138 -29.70 31.43 20.09
C HIS A 138 -30.99 30.86 20.69
N GLN A 139 -30.87 30.08 21.77
CA GLN A 139 -32.06 29.51 22.41
C GLN A 139 -32.75 30.57 23.29
N HIS A 140 -33.93 31.01 22.87
CA HIS A 140 -34.78 31.93 23.61
C HIS A 140 -36.12 31.28 23.99
N ALA A 141 -36.65 31.65 25.16
CA ALA A 141 -37.99 31.25 25.57
C ALA A 141 -39.07 32.08 24.85
N GLU A 142 -40.23 31.46 24.55
CA GLU A 142 -41.34 32.14 23.87
C GLU A 142 -41.93 33.23 24.78
N ILE A 143 -41.98 34.47 24.28
CA ILE A 143 -42.56 35.60 25.02
C ILE A 143 -44.09 35.44 25.05
N SER A 144 -44.60 35.05 26.21
CA SER A 144 -46.04 34.87 26.44
C SER A 144 -46.82 36.15 26.14
N GLY A 145 -47.78 36.07 25.21
CA GLY A 145 -48.68 37.17 24.85
C GLY A 145 -48.20 38.07 23.70
N PHE A 146 -46.94 37.96 23.25
CA PHE A 146 -46.46 38.74 22.10
C PHE A 146 -47.21 38.37 20.82
N LYS A 147 -47.38 37.07 20.54
CA LYS A 147 -48.18 36.58 19.42
C LYS A 147 -49.60 37.14 19.40
N ASN A 148 -50.28 37.14 20.56
CA ASN A 148 -51.62 37.71 20.70
C ASN A 148 -51.61 39.24 20.51
N TYR A 149 -50.59 39.93 21.01
CA TYR A 149 -50.42 41.37 20.80
C TYR A 149 -50.27 41.69 19.31
N VAL A 150 -49.39 40.98 18.61
CA VAL A 150 -49.17 41.16 17.17
C VAL A 150 -50.44 40.86 16.36
N GLN A 151 -51.18 39.79 16.70
CA GLN A 151 -52.44 39.44 16.05
C GLN A 151 -53.57 40.47 16.29
N THR A 152 -53.50 41.25 17.36
CA THR A 152 -54.50 42.27 17.70
C THR A 152 -54.13 43.69 17.21
N LEU A 153 -52.93 43.87 16.64
CA LEU A 153 -52.52 45.12 16.01
C LEU A 153 -53.39 45.40 14.79
N ASN A 154 -54.08 46.54 14.81
CA ASN A 154 -54.81 47.03 13.64
C ASN A 154 -53.97 48.11 12.95
N PRO A 155 -53.48 47.87 11.71
CA PRO A 155 -52.67 48.83 10.96
C PRO A 155 -53.32 50.21 10.81
N SER A 156 -54.66 50.26 10.78
CA SER A 156 -55.39 51.52 10.60
C SER A 156 -55.43 52.41 11.85
N LYS A 157 -55.11 51.87 13.03
CA LYS A 157 -55.06 52.61 14.31
C LYS A 157 -53.64 53.02 14.70
N LEU A 158 -52.65 52.58 13.95
CA LEU A 158 -51.26 52.79 14.27
C LEU A 158 -50.83 54.14 13.70
N THR A 159 -50.60 55.12 14.57
CA THR A 159 -50.14 56.47 14.22
C THR A 159 -48.69 56.51 13.74
N ASP A 160 -47.99 55.37 13.81
CA ASP A 160 -46.57 55.25 13.54
C ASP A 160 -46.31 55.09 12.05
N MET A 161 -45.75 56.14 11.45
CA MET A 161 -45.52 56.28 10.00
C MET A 161 -44.66 55.14 9.42
N PHE A 162 -43.83 54.51 10.24
CA PHE A 162 -42.90 53.46 9.84
C PHE A 162 -43.60 52.11 9.61
N LEU A 163 -44.45 51.69 10.56
CA LEU A 163 -45.21 50.45 10.48
C LEU A 163 -46.38 50.55 9.48
N ALA A 164 -46.95 51.75 9.30
CA ALA A 164 -47.90 52.03 8.23
C ALA A 164 -47.25 51.95 6.83
N GLY A 165 -45.98 52.37 6.70
CA GLY A 165 -45.21 52.30 5.45
C GLY A 165 -44.87 50.87 5.03
N LEU A 166 -44.47 50.01 5.97
CA LEU A 166 -44.18 48.59 5.72
C LEU A 166 -45.44 47.80 5.34
N GLY A 167 -46.55 48.03 6.04
CA GLY A 167 -47.84 47.44 5.67
C GLY A 167 -48.32 47.84 4.27
N TRP A 168 -48.06 49.10 3.85
CA TRP A 168 -48.42 49.61 2.53
C TRP A 168 -47.58 48.99 1.39
N MET A 169 -46.28 48.76 1.62
CA MET A 169 -45.37 48.21 0.60
C MET A 169 -45.73 46.76 0.23
N TYR A 170 -46.25 45.98 1.19
CA TYR A 170 -46.68 44.60 0.97
C TYR A 170 -48.08 44.51 0.33
N ILE A 171 -49.05 45.30 0.80
CA ILE A 171 -50.42 45.35 0.25
C ILE A 171 -50.41 45.82 -1.22
N SER A 172 -49.49 46.72 -1.59
CA SER A 172 -49.39 47.24 -2.96
C SER A 172 -48.77 46.27 -3.98
N GLY A 173 -48.08 45.21 -3.54
CA GLY A 173 -47.59 44.13 -4.41
C GLY A 173 -48.73 43.28 -5.01
N GLU A 174 -49.75 42.96 -4.21
CA GLU A 174 -50.95 42.24 -4.67
C GLU A 174 -51.91 43.14 -5.47
N ALA A 175 -51.93 44.45 -5.20
CA ALA A 175 -52.81 45.41 -5.86
C ALA A 175 -52.46 45.69 -7.33
N SER A 176 -51.36 45.16 -7.87
CA SER A 176 -51.02 45.31 -9.29
C SER A 176 -52.03 44.62 -10.24
N THR A 177 -52.92 43.77 -9.72
CA THR A 177 -54.02 43.15 -10.48
C THR A 177 -55.40 43.81 -10.27
N SER A 178 -55.53 44.78 -9.35
CA SER A 178 -56.81 45.46 -9.10
C SER A 178 -56.62 46.96 -8.85
N ASN A 179 -57.23 47.79 -9.70
CA ASN A 179 -57.24 49.26 -9.59
C ASN A 179 -57.79 49.75 -8.22
N CYS A 180 -56.97 49.85 -7.18
CA CYS A 180 -57.30 50.49 -5.91
C CYS A 180 -56.43 51.75 -5.76
N LYS A 181 -57.00 52.93 -6.02
CA LYS A 181 -56.28 54.23 -5.99
C LYS A 181 -56.56 55.07 -4.72
N THR A 182 -57.32 54.57 -3.74
CA THR A 182 -57.64 55.36 -2.53
C THR A 182 -57.90 54.45 -1.32
N LEU A 183 -57.36 54.85 -0.17
CA LEU A 183 -57.24 54.12 1.11
C LEU A 183 -58.57 53.64 1.73
N GLU A 184 -59.72 54.21 1.33
CA GLU A 184 -60.99 54.03 2.05
C GLU A 184 -61.83 52.82 1.59
N TYR A 185 -61.47 52.18 0.46
CA TYR A 185 -62.34 51.17 -0.20
C TYR A 185 -61.70 49.79 -0.46
N CYS A 186 -60.46 49.54 -0.04
CA CYS A 186 -59.90 48.20 -0.11
C CYS A 186 -60.42 47.37 1.09
N SER A 187 -61.38 46.48 0.80
CA SER A 187 -62.21 45.72 1.75
C SER A 187 -61.43 44.85 2.73
N SER A 188 -61.90 44.89 3.97
CA SER A 188 -61.44 44.33 5.24
C SER A 188 -61.58 42.80 5.43
N ASN A 189 -61.49 41.98 4.39
CA ASN A 189 -61.77 40.54 4.49
C ASN A 189 -60.66 39.59 3.99
N VAL A 190 -59.42 40.07 3.86
CA VAL A 190 -58.26 39.16 3.89
C VAL A 190 -57.92 38.97 5.36
N SER A 191 -57.87 37.72 5.85
CA SER A 191 -57.50 37.50 7.25
C SER A 191 -56.09 38.07 7.45
N LEU A 192 -56.00 39.10 8.28
CA LEU A 192 -54.75 39.69 8.73
C LEU A 192 -53.81 38.59 9.27
N GLU A 193 -54.40 37.52 9.81
CA GLU A 193 -53.74 36.28 10.23
C GLU A 193 -52.92 35.61 9.12
N TRP A 194 -53.37 35.59 7.86
CA TRP A 194 -52.64 34.97 6.74
C TRP A 194 -51.52 35.86 6.20
N LEU A 195 -51.73 37.18 6.15
CA LEU A 195 -50.72 38.17 5.76
C LEU A 195 -49.59 38.28 6.80
N MET A 196 -49.93 38.22 8.09
CA MET A 196 -48.96 38.26 9.18
C MET A 196 -48.18 36.95 9.30
N LEU A 197 -48.79 35.79 8.99
CA LEU A 197 -48.09 34.49 8.90
C LEU A 197 -46.97 34.49 7.84
N GLN A 198 -47.15 35.29 6.78
CA GLN A 198 -46.25 35.33 5.63
C GLN A 198 -45.15 36.39 5.74
N SER A 199 -45.35 37.42 6.56
CA SER A 199 -44.48 38.61 6.64
C SER A 199 -43.74 38.75 7.98
N PHE A 200 -44.27 38.14 9.04
CA PHE A 200 -43.62 38.10 10.34
C PHE A 200 -43.50 36.64 10.76
N ASP A 201 -42.28 36.19 11.04
CA ASP A 201 -42.14 35.04 11.92
C ASP A 201 -42.88 35.40 13.22
N MET A 202 -43.93 34.64 13.55
CA MET A 202 -44.65 34.86 14.80
C MET A 202 -43.78 34.49 16.01
N ALA A 203 -42.64 33.83 15.78
CA ALA A 203 -41.56 33.72 16.74
C ALA A 203 -40.68 34.98 16.71
N PHE A 204 -40.33 35.47 17.89
CA PHE A 204 -39.45 36.62 18.08
C PHE A 204 -38.08 36.35 17.44
N SER A 205 -37.52 37.28 16.66
CA SER A 205 -36.14 37.15 16.17
C SER A 205 -35.14 37.29 17.33
N ASP A 206 -33.93 36.75 17.17
CA ASP A 206 -32.85 36.87 18.15
C ASP A 206 -32.58 38.36 18.48
N ASP A 207 -32.53 39.22 17.46
CA ASP A 207 -32.38 40.67 17.63
C ASP A 207 -33.53 41.31 18.42
N ALA A 208 -34.77 40.90 18.13
CA ALA A 208 -35.92 41.39 18.87
C ALA A 208 -35.83 40.97 20.34
N TYR A 209 -35.40 39.73 20.63
CA TYR A 209 -35.23 39.19 21.98
C TYR A 209 -34.19 39.98 22.78
N ASP A 210 -33.08 40.30 22.14
CA ASP A 210 -32.05 41.14 22.72
C ASP A 210 -32.54 42.55 23.01
N ILE A 211 -33.34 43.14 22.11
CA ILE A 211 -33.97 44.46 22.33
C ILE A 211 -34.93 44.38 23.53
N TYR A 212 -35.80 43.38 23.59
CA TYR A 212 -36.73 43.18 24.70
C TYR A 212 -35.99 43.09 26.04
N SER A 213 -34.94 42.26 26.09
CA SER A 213 -34.12 42.08 27.29
C SER A 213 -33.34 43.36 27.66
N ALA A 214 -32.87 44.12 26.66
CA ALA A 214 -32.19 45.39 26.88
C ALA A 214 -33.12 46.45 27.48
N VAL A 215 -34.37 46.53 27.02
CA VAL A 215 -35.37 47.46 27.57
C VAL A 215 -35.66 47.14 29.03
N TYR A 216 -35.81 45.86 29.38
CA TYR A 216 -36.00 45.46 30.78
C TYR A 216 -34.78 45.74 31.64
N ALA A 217 -33.56 45.48 31.15
CA ALA A 217 -32.35 45.81 31.89
C ALA A 217 -32.26 47.31 32.19
N MET A 218 -32.57 48.16 31.22
CA MET A 218 -32.62 49.61 31.44
C MET A 218 -33.69 49.98 32.46
N ALA A 219 -34.89 49.39 32.38
CA ALA A 219 -35.97 49.63 33.33
C ALA A 219 -35.58 49.23 34.76
N HIS A 220 -34.92 48.07 34.94
CA HIS A 220 -34.39 47.62 36.23
C HIS A 220 -33.32 48.58 36.77
N ALA A 221 -32.39 49.04 35.92
CA ALA A 221 -31.33 49.96 36.33
C ALA A 221 -31.92 51.28 36.85
N LEU A 222 -32.86 51.84 36.10
CA LEU A 222 -33.56 53.07 36.48
C LEU A 222 -34.40 52.89 37.74
N HIS A 223 -35.05 51.73 37.90
CA HIS A 223 -35.81 51.42 39.10
C HIS A 223 -34.93 51.36 40.34
N GLU A 224 -33.77 50.72 40.25
CA GLU A 224 -32.79 50.62 41.35
C GLU A 224 -32.19 51.99 41.70
N MET A 225 -31.90 52.83 40.69
CA MET A 225 -31.51 54.23 40.91
C MET A 225 -32.59 55.02 41.66
N LEU A 226 -33.86 54.88 41.24
CA LEU A 226 -34.98 55.56 41.89
C LEU A 226 -35.19 55.07 43.32
N LEU A 227 -35.06 53.76 43.58
CA LEU A 227 -35.15 53.19 44.93
C LEU A 227 -34.05 53.75 45.83
N HIS A 228 -32.79 53.74 45.38
CA HIS A 228 -31.68 54.33 46.13
C HIS A 228 -31.91 55.80 46.47
N GLN A 229 -32.55 56.56 45.57
CA GLN A 229 -32.85 57.97 45.79
C GLN A 229 -34.00 58.16 46.79
N VAL A 230 -35.04 57.33 46.74
CA VAL A 230 -36.17 57.36 47.67
C VAL A 230 -35.75 56.98 49.09
N GLU A 231 -34.82 56.04 49.24
CA GLU A 231 -34.26 55.67 50.56
C GLU A 231 -33.36 56.77 51.16
N HIS A 232 -32.75 57.63 50.33
CA HIS A 232 -31.83 58.68 50.78
C HIS A 232 -32.37 60.12 50.80
N GLN A 233 -33.52 60.45 50.17
CA GLN A 233 -34.11 61.81 50.21
C GLN A 233 -35.65 61.86 50.29
N SER A 234 -36.16 62.58 51.29
CA SER A 234 -37.58 62.98 51.38
C SER A 234 -37.86 64.27 50.60
N THR A 235 -38.86 64.22 49.70
CA THR A 235 -39.68 65.35 49.20
C THR A 235 -39.01 66.45 48.35
N ASN A 236 -38.39 66.12 47.21
CA ASN A 236 -38.40 66.99 46.02
C ASN A 236 -37.97 66.22 44.75
N LEU A 237 -38.93 65.69 43.98
CA LEU A 237 -38.68 65.20 42.62
C LEU A 237 -38.43 66.40 41.69
N ARG A 238 -37.17 66.80 41.52
CA ARG A 238 -36.75 67.55 40.33
C ARG A 238 -35.98 66.62 39.40
N ALA A 239 -36.10 66.94 38.11
CA ALA A 239 -35.69 66.13 36.96
C ALA A 239 -34.35 65.41 37.18
N VAL A 240 -34.36 64.15 36.79
CA VAL A 240 -33.25 63.19 36.85
C VAL A 240 -32.07 63.74 36.05
N ASP A 241 -31.13 64.40 36.70
CA ASP A 241 -29.78 64.54 36.14
C ASP A 241 -29.10 63.20 36.42
N SER A 242 -29.33 62.25 35.51
CA SER A 242 -28.82 60.89 35.63
C SER A 242 -27.31 60.97 35.53
N ASP A 243 -26.57 60.73 36.62
CA ASP A 243 -25.13 60.52 36.50
C ASP A 243 -24.93 59.22 35.70
N CYS A 244 -24.57 59.35 34.42
CA CYS A 244 -24.33 58.23 33.52
C CYS A 244 -23.30 57.25 34.10
N SER A 245 -22.39 57.72 34.96
CA SER A 245 -21.41 56.88 35.65
C SER A 245 -22.07 55.93 36.66
N GLN A 246 -23.05 56.42 37.42
CA GLN A 246 -23.79 55.62 38.40
C GLN A 246 -24.69 54.60 37.72
N LEU A 247 -25.35 55.00 36.62
CA LEU A 247 -26.14 54.07 35.80
C LEU A 247 -25.26 52.97 35.19
N HIS A 248 -24.06 53.32 34.70
CA HIS A 248 -23.13 52.35 34.14
C HIS A 248 -22.69 51.29 35.16
N LEU A 249 -22.33 51.70 36.38
CA LEU A 249 -21.92 50.78 37.46
C LEU A 249 -23.04 49.81 37.88
N LEU A 250 -24.29 50.28 37.91
CA LEU A 250 -25.46 49.46 38.20
C LEU A 250 -25.72 48.47 37.06
N MET A 251 -25.63 48.93 35.81
CA MET A 251 -25.80 48.07 34.65
C MET A 251 -24.71 47.00 34.55
N GLU A 252 -23.45 47.31 34.89
CA GLU A 252 -22.32 46.35 34.78
C GLU A 252 -22.49 45.14 35.71
N ASN A 253 -23.08 45.32 36.89
CA ASN A 253 -23.24 44.28 37.91
C ASN A 253 -24.68 43.75 38.01
N MET A 254 -25.51 44.04 37.03
CA MET A 254 -26.92 43.70 37.08
C MET A 254 -27.17 42.21 36.85
N HIS A 255 -27.98 41.64 37.75
CA HIS A 255 -28.52 40.30 37.64
C HIS A 255 -30.03 40.34 37.87
N PHE A 256 -30.82 39.95 36.89
CA PHE A 256 -32.27 39.86 37.03
C PHE A 256 -32.85 38.70 36.22
N VAL A 257 -34.06 38.30 36.58
CA VAL A 257 -34.84 37.33 35.80
C VAL A 257 -35.85 38.12 34.99
N ASN A 258 -35.81 38.00 33.66
CA ASN A 258 -36.79 38.66 32.82
C ASN A 258 -38.18 38.03 33.01
N PRO A 259 -39.28 38.67 32.55
CA PRO A 259 -40.63 38.12 32.72
C PRO A 259 -40.87 36.75 32.05
N VAL A 260 -39.96 36.32 31.18
CA VAL A 260 -40.01 35.04 30.48
C VAL A 260 -39.33 33.93 31.29
N GLY A 261 -38.61 34.28 32.37
CA GLY A 261 -37.93 33.34 33.26
C GLY A 261 -36.43 33.20 32.98
N ASP A 262 -35.88 33.94 32.01
CA ASP A 262 -34.46 33.87 31.69
C ASP A 262 -33.63 34.76 32.62
N VAL A 263 -32.51 34.20 33.09
CA VAL A 263 -31.55 34.92 33.93
C VAL A 263 -30.67 35.79 33.03
N ILE A 264 -30.83 37.10 33.13
CA ILE A 264 -30.01 38.07 32.43
C ILE A 264 -28.85 38.49 33.34
N ASN A 265 -27.63 38.26 32.84
CA ASN A 265 -26.38 38.66 33.50
C ASN A 265 -25.63 39.67 32.62
N MET A 266 -25.43 40.88 33.15
CA MET A 266 -24.68 41.94 32.48
C MET A 266 -23.18 41.92 32.76
N ASN A 267 -22.74 41.16 33.76
CA ASN A 267 -21.33 41.02 34.10
C ASN A 267 -20.60 40.22 33.01
N GLN A 268 -19.75 40.91 32.24
CA GLN A 268 -19.02 40.31 31.13
C GLN A 268 -18.03 39.21 31.56
N LYS A 269 -17.59 39.17 32.83
CA LYS A 269 -16.61 38.19 33.32
C LYS A 269 -17.23 36.83 33.66
N GLU A 270 -18.55 36.77 33.85
CA GLU A 270 -19.29 35.56 34.26
C GLU A 270 -20.26 35.06 33.18
N LYS A 271 -20.18 35.62 31.96
CA LYS A 271 -21.11 35.25 30.89
C LYS A 271 -20.85 33.81 30.43
N LEU A 272 -21.83 32.94 30.67
CA LEU A 272 -21.85 31.55 30.19
C LEU A 272 -21.75 31.53 28.65
N GLN A 273 -21.06 30.54 28.10
CA GLN A 273 -20.99 30.31 26.65
C GLN A 273 -22.41 30.05 26.11
N ALA A 274 -22.73 30.63 24.96
CA ALA A 274 -24.06 30.57 24.37
C ALA A 274 -24.43 29.15 23.91
N GLU A 275 -25.71 28.78 24.11
CA GLU A 275 -26.32 27.57 23.58
C GLU A 275 -27.04 27.87 22.27
N TYR A 276 -26.94 26.95 21.30
CA TYR A 276 -27.56 27.13 19.99
C TYR A 276 -28.63 26.07 19.75
N GLY A 277 -29.81 26.51 19.31
CA GLY A 277 -30.78 25.65 18.65
C GLY A 277 -30.40 25.47 17.18
N ILE A 278 -30.51 24.26 16.68
CA ILE A 278 -30.29 23.96 15.25
C ILE A 278 -31.65 23.75 14.60
N TYR A 279 -31.89 24.48 13.53
CA TYR A 279 -33.15 24.51 12.83
C TYR A 279 -32.99 24.13 11.38
N HIS A 280 -33.87 23.28 10.88
CA HIS A 280 -34.00 22.97 9.46
C HIS A 280 -35.08 23.86 8.85
N ILE A 281 -34.74 24.58 7.79
CA ILE A 281 -35.66 25.47 7.07
C ILE A 281 -36.20 24.71 5.86
N CYS A 282 -37.51 24.41 5.90
CA CYS A 282 -38.24 23.73 4.84
C CYS A 282 -39.04 24.74 4.01
N ASN A 283 -38.82 24.78 2.71
CA ASN A 283 -39.59 25.64 1.80
C ASN A 283 -40.69 24.82 1.11
N PHE A 284 -41.94 25.24 1.27
CA PHE A 284 -43.11 24.64 0.66
C PHE A 284 -43.59 25.44 -0.56
N PRO A 285 -44.29 24.80 -1.52
CA PRO A 285 -44.93 25.51 -2.64
C PRO A 285 -45.80 26.67 -2.14
N HIS A 286 -45.88 27.75 -2.92
CA HIS A 286 -46.52 29.04 -2.56
C HIS A 286 -45.73 29.92 -1.57
N GLY A 287 -44.43 29.67 -1.42
CA GLY A 287 -43.52 30.53 -0.66
C GLY A 287 -43.68 30.42 0.85
N VAL A 288 -44.17 29.28 1.36
CA VAL A 288 -44.31 29.04 2.80
C VAL A 288 -43.02 28.40 3.32
N GLY A 289 -42.22 29.16 4.06
CA GLY A 289 -41.07 28.63 4.80
C GLY A 289 -41.49 28.16 6.18
N LEU A 290 -41.09 26.95 6.58
CA LEU A 290 -41.27 26.42 7.93
C LEU A 290 -39.91 26.17 8.58
N LYS A 291 -39.74 26.70 9.79
CA LYS A 291 -38.58 26.47 10.64
C LYS A 291 -38.88 25.35 11.63
N VAL A 292 -38.13 24.26 11.57
CA VAL A 292 -38.29 23.10 12.46
C VAL A 292 -37.04 22.95 13.30
N LYS A 293 -37.15 22.91 14.63
CA LYS A 293 -36.01 22.62 15.50
C LYS A 293 -35.62 21.15 15.32
N VAL A 294 -34.40 20.90 14.85
CA VAL A 294 -33.84 19.56 14.59
C VAL A 294 -32.69 19.21 15.51
N GLY A 295 -32.25 20.13 16.38
CA GLY A 295 -31.23 19.82 17.36
C GLY A 295 -30.85 20.98 18.28
N GLU A 296 -29.83 20.74 19.07
CA GLU A 296 -29.24 21.71 19.99
C GLU A 296 -27.74 21.47 20.17
N PHE A 297 -27.00 22.54 20.44
CA PHE A 297 -25.58 22.53 20.75
C PHE A 297 -25.33 23.25 22.07
N LYS A 298 -24.60 22.57 22.96
CA LYS A 298 -24.29 23.00 24.33
C LYS A 298 -22.79 22.86 24.57
N PRO A 299 -22.04 23.98 24.63
CA PRO A 299 -20.58 23.94 24.57
C PRO A 299 -19.91 23.40 25.85
N TYR A 300 -20.62 23.39 26.98
CA TYR A 300 -20.10 22.97 28.29
C TYR A 300 -20.09 21.44 28.50
N PHE A 301 -20.67 20.66 27.60
CA PHE A 301 -20.56 19.20 27.63
C PHE A 301 -19.19 18.72 27.11
N PRO A 302 -18.74 17.51 27.50
CA PRO A 302 -17.53 16.92 26.95
C PRO A 302 -17.65 16.64 25.44
N HIS A 303 -16.51 16.62 24.74
CA HIS A 303 -16.46 16.34 23.30
C HIS A 303 -17.24 15.07 22.94
N GLY A 304 -18.11 15.17 21.92
CA GLY A 304 -19.01 14.11 21.47
C GLY A 304 -20.43 14.15 22.07
N GLU A 305 -20.63 14.84 23.19
CA GLU A 305 -21.96 15.07 23.81
C GLU A 305 -22.44 16.52 23.68
N GLN A 306 -21.65 17.38 23.04
CA GLN A 306 -21.97 18.80 22.85
C GLN A 306 -23.11 19.03 21.85
N LEU A 307 -23.31 18.12 20.92
CA LEU A 307 -24.27 18.24 19.82
C LEU A 307 -25.33 17.14 19.91
N HIS A 308 -26.60 17.53 19.90
CA HIS A 308 -27.74 16.61 19.80
C HIS A 308 -28.57 16.94 18.58
N LEU A 309 -28.77 15.96 17.69
CA LEU A 309 -29.53 16.10 16.46
C LEU A 309 -30.58 15.00 16.32
N TYR A 310 -31.75 15.37 15.84
CA TYR A 310 -32.84 14.48 15.45
C TYR A 310 -32.78 14.25 13.93
N GLU A 311 -31.88 13.36 13.50
CA GLU A 311 -31.63 13.11 12.07
C GLU A 311 -32.88 12.69 11.29
N ASP A 312 -33.80 11.96 11.93
CA ASP A 312 -35.06 11.51 11.34
C ASP A 312 -35.97 12.68 10.89
N MET A 313 -35.74 13.89 11.40
CA MET A 313 -36.48 15.11 11.05
C MET A 313 -35.82 15.93 9.94
N ILE A 314 -34.64 15.50 9.46
CA ILE A 314 -33.89 16.19 8.40
C ILE A 314 -34.15 15.46 7.07
N GLU A 315 -34.95 16.09 6.19
CA GLU A 315 -35.20 15.59 4.84
C GLU A 315 -34.26 16.25 3.83
N TRP A 316 -33.49 15.44 3.11
CA TRP A 316 -32.61 15.89 2.03
C TRP A 316 -33.33 15.86 0.68
N ALA A 317 -32.99 16.79 -0.22
CA ALA A 317 -33.66 17.02 -1.50
C ALA A 317 -33.64 15.83 -2.50
N THR A 318 -32.80 14.81 -2.29
CA THR A 318 -32.63 13.69 -3.24
C THR A 318 -33.77 12.66 -3.23
N GLY A 319 -34.81 12.84 -2.40
CA GLY A 319 -35.87 11.83 -2.21
C GLY A 319 -35.38 10.53 -1.55
N THR A 320 -34.10 10.48 -1.20
CA THR A 320 -33.43 9.42 -0.46
C THR A 320 -33.01 9.95 0.89
N ARG A 321 -33.16 9.17 1.95
CA ARG A 321 -32.58 9.47 3.29
C ARG A 321 -31.04 9.42 3.31
N GLN A 322 -30.40 9.27 2.15
CA GLN A 322 -28.97 9.10 2.04
C GLN A 322 -28.30 10.48 2.01
N MET A 323 -27.55 10.74 3.08
CA MET A 323 -26.82 11.98 3.34
C MET A 323 -25.89 12.39 2.20
N ALA A 324 -25.87 13.68 1.86
CA ALA A 324 -24.91 14.20 0.90
C ALA A 324 -23.49 14.14 1.48
N SER A 325 -22.59 13.48 0.77
CA SER A 325 -21.16 13.47 1.10
C SER A 325 -20.54 14.82 0.73
N ALA A 326 -19.80 15.42 1.65
CA ALA A 326 -18.98 16.61 1.44
C ALA A 326 -17.53 16.28 1.83
N VAL A 327 -16.94 15.39 1.02
CA VAL A 327 -15.59 14.87 1.21
C VAL A 327 -14.77 15.13 -0.05
N CYS A 328 -13.53 15.60 0.10
CA CYS A 328 -12.67 15.90 -1.04
C CYS A 328 -12.16 14.63 -1.74
N SER A 329 -11.59 13.71 -0.96
CA SER A 329 -11.06 12.43 -1.42
C SER A 329 -11.63 11.29 -0.59
N VAL A 330 -12.06 10.23 -1.26
CA VAL A 330 -12.50 9.00 -0.59
C VAL A 330 -11.32 8.27 0.05
N ASP A 331 -11.57 7.57 1.15
CA ASP A 331 -10.55 6.80 1.86
C ASP A 331 -9.87 5.77 0.95
N CYS A 332 -8.54 5.66 1.05
CA CYS A 332 -7.80 4.70 0.24
C CYS A 332 -8.02 3.27 0.73
N HIS A 333 -8.34 2.37 -0.19
CA HIS A 333 -8.46 0.94 0.11
C HIS A 333 -7.09 0.29 0.39
N PRO A 334 -7.05 -0.87 1.09
CA PRO A 334 -5.82 -1.62 1.32
C PRO A 334 -5.07 -1.90 0.01
N GLY A 335 -3.74 -1.82 0.06
CA GLY A 335 -2.85 -1.86 -1.11
C GLY A 335 -2.54 -0.49 -1.72
N PHE A 336 -3.26 0.55 -1.33
CA PHE A 336 -3.02 1.94 -1.73
C PHE A 336 -2.58 2.78 -0.52
N ARG A 337 -1.86 3.86 -0.81
CA ARG A 337 -1.47 4.91 0.14
C ARG A 337 -1.91 6.27 -0.34
N LYS A 338 -2.07 7.20 0.60
CA LYS A 338 -2.29 8.61 0.30
C LYS A 338 -1.09 9.22 -0.39
N PHE A 339 -1.37 10.02 -1.40
CA PHE A 339 -0.40 10.85 -2.07
C PHE A 339 -0.90 12.30 -2.06
N HIS A 340 -0.22 13.13 -1.28
CA HIS A 340 -0.49 14.56 -1.22
C HIS A 340 0.33 15.27 -2.30
N GLN A 341 -0.36 15.90 -3.25
CA GLN A 341 0.28 16.72 -4.27
C GLN A 341 0.55 18.12 -3.72
N GLU A 342 1.72 18.70 -4.05
CA GLU A 342 2.03 20.09 -3.69
C GLU A 342 0.96 21.04 -4.25
N GLY A 343 0.37 21.84 -3.38
CA GLY A 343 -0.68 22.82 -3.71
C GLY A 343 -2.13 22.36 -3.45
N MET A 344 -2.37 21.09 -3.10
CA MET A 344 -3.69 20.64 -2.64
C MET A 344 -3.88 20.83 -1.13
N ALA A 345 -5.14 20.98 -0.69
CA ALA A 345 -5.49 21.00 0.73
C ALA A 345 -5.23 19.65 1.40
N ALA A 346 -4.98 19.63 2.71
CA ALA A 346 -4.61 18.41 3.43
C ALA A 346 -5.66 17.27 3.34
N CYS A 347 -6.94 17.62 3.23
CA CYS A 347 -8.05 16.67 3.09
C CYS A 347 -8.18 16.08 1.67
N CYS A 348 -7.45 16.64 0.70
CA CYS A 348 -7.45 16.20 -0.69
C CYS A 348 -6.15 15.45 -0.98
N PHE A 349 -6.31 14.19 -1.38
CA PHE A 349 -5.20 13.30 -1.72
C PHE A 349 -5.62 12.33 -2.80
N ASP A 350 -4.63 11.82 -3.52
CA ASP A 350 -4.83 10.74 -4.49
C ASP A 350 -4.42 9.40 -3.87
N CYS A 351 -5.17 8.34 -4.17
CA CYS A 351 -4.80 6.99 -3.77
C CYS A 351 -3.84 6.40 -4.81
N THR A 352 -2.59 6.19 -4.39
CA THR A 352 -1.55 5.58 -5.23
C THR A 352 -1.20 4.19 -4.74
N PRO A 353 -0.93 3.21 -5.62
CA PRO A 353 -0.55 1.87 -5.21
C PRO A 353 0.77 1.90 -4.43
N CYS A 354 0.91 0.97 -3.47
CA CYS A 354 2.14 0.85 -2.72
C CYS A 354 3.36 0.57 -3.64
N PRO A 355 4.57 0.98 -3.24
CA PRO A 355 5.80 0.60 -3.94
C PRO A 355 6.02 -0.92 -3.96
N ALA A 356 6.93 -1.37 -4.82
CA ALA A 356 7.26 -2.79 -4.92
C ALA A 356 7.78 -3.36 -3.59
N ASN A 357 7.25 -4.51 -3.18
CA ASN A 357 7.54 -5.20 -1.92
C ASN A 357 7.12 -4.46 -0.63
N GLU A 358 6.24 -3.47 -0.76
CA GLU A 358 5.54 -2.82 0.34
C GLU A 358 4.04 -3.11 0.25
N ILE A 359 3.36 -3.09 1.40
CA ILE A 359 1.94 -3.36 1.52
C ILE A 359 1.23 -2.30 2.36
N SER A 360 -0.09 -2.24 2.20
CA SER A 360 -1.00 -1.51 3.06
C SER A 360 -2.13 -2.46 3.46
N ASN A 361 -2.19 -2.85 4.73
CA ASN A 361 -3.21 -3.75 5.27
C ASN A 361 -4.46 -3.02 5.75
N GLU A 362 -4.32 -1.74 6.12
CA GLU A 362 -5.37 -0.87 6.63
C GLU A 362 -5.83 0.11 5.55
N THR A 363 -7.03 0.66 5.72
CA THR A 363 -7.50 1.76 4.88
C THR A 363 -6.79 3.06 5.27
N ASP A 364 -6.63 3.94 4.30
CA ASP A 364 -6.33 5.36 4.54
C ASP A 364 -4.93 5.66 5.14
N VAL A 365 -3.92 4.87 4.77
CA VAL A 365 -2.54 5.02 5.26
C VAL A 365 -1.69 6.02 4.47
N ASP A 366 -0.81 6.75 5.16
CA ASP A 366 0.15 7.69 4.55
C ASP A 366 1.39 6.98 3.97
N GLN A 367 1.83 5.91 4.63
CA GLN A 367 3.04 5.17 4.28
C GLN A 367 2.78 3.67 4.28
N CYS A 368 3.27 2.99 3.24
CA CYS A 368 3.20 1.54 3.16
C CYS A 368 4.26 0.90 4.05
N MET A 369 3.96 -0.31 4.53
CA MET A 369 4.90 -1.10 5.32
C MET A 369 5.67 -2.07 4.43
N LYS A 370 6.97 -2.23 4.67
CA LYS A 370 7.81 -3.16 3.92
C LYS A 370 7.64 -4.60 4.41
N CYS A 371 7.49 -5.56 3.50
CA CYS A 371 7.42 -6.97 3.88
C CYS A 371 8.76 -7.48 4.46
N PRO A 372 8.74 -8.37 5.46
CA PRO A 372 9.93 -9.04 5.98
C PRO A 372 10.69 -9.83 4.90
N GLU A 373 11.99 -10.07 5.07
CA GLU A 373 12.86 -10.68 4.04
C GLU A 373 12.40 -12.07 3.54
N ASN A 374 11.75 -12.85 4.42
CA ASN A 374 11.22 -14.18 4.12
C ASN A 374 9.83 -14.16 3.44
N GLN A 375 9.28 -12.98 3.22
CA GLN A 375 7.98 -12.75 2.63
C GLN A 375 8.08 -11.77 1.45
N TYR A 376 7.02 -11.72 0.65
CA TYR A 376 6.88 -10.78 -0.46
C TYR A 376 5.45 -10.26 -0.53
N ALA A 377 5.27 -9.04 -1.02
CA ALA A 377 3.94 -8.46 -1.20
C ALA A 377 3.14 -9.24 -2.26
N ASN A 378 1.86 -9.53 -1.99
CA ASN A 378 0.96 -10.11 -2.98
C ASN A 378 0.63 -9.11 -4.10
N LYS A 379 -0.06 -9.57 -5.16
CA LYS A 379 -0.37 -8.75 -6.35
C LYS A 379 -1.21 -7.51 -6.02
N GLU A 380 -2.10 -7.62 -5.03
CA GLU A 380 -2.95 -6.52 -4.54
C GLU A 380 -2.24 -5.64 -3.50
N GLN A 381 -1.01 -5.99 -3.09
CA GLN A 381 -0.20 -5.27 -2.11
C GLN A 381 -0.89 -5.04 -0.75
N ASN A 382 -1.80 -5.94 -0.36
CA ASN A 382 -2.50 -5.89 0.93
C ASN A 382 -1.92 -6.88 1.96
N HIS A 383 -1.20 -7.92 1.51
CA HIS A 383 -0.66 -8.96 2.39
C HIS A 383 0.74 -9.40 1.99
N CYS A 384 1.55 -9.75 2.99
CA CYS A 384 2.84 -10.39 2.80
C CYS A 384 2.67 -11.92 2.74
N LEU A 385 3.09 -12.53 1.64
CA LEU A 385 3.08 -13.97 1.41
C LEU A 385 4.47 -14.55 1.64
N ARG A 386 4.55 -15.77 2.16
CA ARG A 386 5.83 -16.47 2.34
C ARG A 386 6.43 -16.83 0.98
N LYS A 387 7.72 -16.58 0.81
CA LYS A 387 8.46 -17.03 -0.38
C LYS A 387 8.62 -18.56 -0.34
N ASP A 388 8.44 -19.22 -1.48
CA ASP A 388 8.61 -20.68 -1.58
C ASP A 388 10.08 -21.05 -1.85
N VAL A 389 10.51 -22.17 -1.28
CA VAL A 389 11.88 -22.68 -1.42
C VAL A 389 11.99 -23.55 -2.66
N THR A 390 12.88 -23.22 -3.61
CA THR A 390 13.11 -24.03 -4.80
C THR A 390 14.43 -24.81 -4.73
N PHE A 391 14.37 -26.14 -4.82
CA PHE A 391 15.53 -27.05 -4.91
C PHE A 391 15.29 -28.13 -5.96
N LEU A 392 16.35 -28.82 -6.43
CA LEU A 392 16.22 -29.94 -7.36
C LEU A 392 15.73 -31.19 -6.60
N GLY A 393 14.40 -31.32 -6.48
CA GLY A 393 13.74 -32.43 -5.79
C GLY A 393 13.66 -33.72 -6.60
N PHE A 394 13.53 -34.86 -5.92
CA PHE A 394 13.29 -36.16 -6.56
C PHE A 394 11.92 -36.22 -7.25
N ASP A 395 10.95 -35.45 -6.76
CA ASP A 395 9.58 -35.41 -7.28
C ASP A 395 9.47 -34.58 -8.57
N GLU A 396 10.47 -33.74 -8.88
CA GLU A 396 10.50 -32.97 -10.13
C GLU A 396 10.93 -33.86 -11.31
N PRO A 397 10.40 -33.62 -12.53
CA PRO A 397 10.70 -34.45 -13.71
C PRO A 397 12.21 -34.46 -14.06
N LEU A 398 12.90 -33.34 -13.86
CA LEU A 398 14.35 -33.25 -14.08
C LEU A 398 15.14 -34.06 -13.02
N GLY A 399 14.76 -33.99 -11.75
CA GLY A 399 15.42 -34.76 -10.69
C GLY A 399 15.18 -36.27 -10.83
N MET A 400 13.95 -36.66 -11.17
CA MET A 400 13.58 -38.06 -11.39
C MET A 400 14.36 -38.69 -12.57
N THR A 401 14.46 -37.98 -13.70
CA THR A 401 15.19 -38.47 -14.88
C THR A 401 16.69 -38.63 -14.61
N LEU A 402 17.33 -37.64 -13.97
CA LEU A 402 18.75 -37.72 -13.61
C LEU A 402 19.04 -38.85 -12.60
N SER A 403 18.17 -39.02 -11.61
CA SER A 403 18.30 -40.11 -10.61
C SER A 403 18.18 -41.49 -11.25
N CYS A 404 17.20 -41.67 -12.14
CA CYS A 404 17.01 -42.92 -12.88
C CYS A 404 18.23 -43.24 -13.75
N MET A 405 18.73 -42.24 -14.49
CA MET A 405 19.94 -42.38 -15.32
C MET A 405 21.16 -42.79 -14.48
N ALA A 406 21.37 -42.16 -13.31
CA ALA A 406 22.46 -42.49 -12.40
C ALA A 406 22.40 -43.95 -11.92
N LEU A 407 21.21 -44.41 -11.48
CA LEU A 407 21.00 -45.78 -11.02
C LEU A 407 21.17 -46.80 -12.16
N CYS A 408 20.63 -46.53 -13.34
CA CYS A 408 20.77 -47.40 -14.51
C CYS A 408 22.24 -47.55 -14.94
N LEU A 409 23.00 -46.44 -15.02
CA LEU A 409 24.42 -46.47 -15.38
C LEU A 409 25.28 -47.17 -14.31
N SER A 410 24.95 -46.97 -13.04
CA SER A 410 25.60 -47.69 -11.93
C SER A 410 25.35 -49.20 -12.02
N ALA A 411 24.09 -49.63 -12.20
CA ALA A 411 23.72 -51.03 -12.36
C ALA A 411 24.40 -51.67 -13.59
N PHE A 412 24.44 -50.94 -14.72
CA PHE A 412 25.15 -51.39 -15.92
C PHE A 412 26.65 -51.57 -15.66
N THR A 413 27.28 -50.67 -14.89
CA THR A 413 28.69 -50.79 -14.52
C THR A 413 28.97 -51.98 -13.60
N VAL A 414 28.07 -52.26 -12.65
CA VAL A 414 28.13 -53.46 -11.80
C VAL A 414 28.02 -54.73 -12.65
N MET A 415 27.13 -54.76 -13.65
CA MET A 415 27.00 -55.88 -14.58
C MET A 415 28.31 -56.09 -15.37
N VAL A 416 28.92 -55.00 -15.88
CA VAL A 416 30.22 -55.06 -16.58
C VAL A 416 31.31 -55.60 -15.65
N LEU A 417 31.37 -55.14 -14.39
CA LEU A 417 32.32 -55.67 -13.40
C LEU A 417 32.11 -57.17 -13.17
N GLY A 418 30.85 -57.62 -13.04
CA GLY A 418 30.52 -59.04 -12.91
C GLY A 418 30.98 -59.88 -14.10
N VAL A 419 30.87 -59.36 -15.33
CA VAL A 419 31.41 -60.02 -16.54
C VAL A 419 32.93 -60.14 -16.46
N PHE A 420 33.64 -59.08 -16.07
CA PHE A 420 35.10 -59.12 -15.95
C PHE A 420 35.59 -60.08 -14.86
N VAL A 421 34.87 -60.18 -13.73
CA VAL A 421 35.17 -61.15 -12.67
C VAL A 421 34.92 -62.58 -13.13
N LYS A 422 33.80 -62.84 -13.82
CA LYS A 422 33.46 -64.18 -14.33
C LYS A 422 34.45 -64.69 -15.38
N TYR A 423 34.95 -63.80 -16.25
CA TYR A 423 35.88 -64.14 -17.34
C TYR A 423 37.34 -63.74 -17.04
N GLN A 424 37.72 -63.67 -15.75
CA GLN A 424 39.05 -63.22 -15.32
C GLN A 424 40.23 -64.01 -15.93
N ASP A 425 40.01 -65.30 -16.23
CA ASP A 425 41.04 -66.18 -16.79
C ASP A 425 41.21 -66.05 -18.32
N THR A 426 40.38 -65.24 -18.99
CA THR A 426 40.50 -65.02 -20.43
C THR A 426 41.74 -64.17 -20.78
N PRO A 427 42.43 -64.44 -21.90
CA PRO A 427 43.65 -63.73 -22.26
C PRO A 427 43.43 -62.24 -22.51
N ILE A 428 42.22 -61.81 -22.91
CA ILE A 428 41.85 -60.39 -23.05
C ILE A 428 41.84 -59.68 -21.69
N VAL A 429 41.28 -60.32 -20.66
CA VAL A 429 41.20 -59.74 -19.33
C VAL A 429 42.56 -59.81 -18.63
N LYS A 430 43.33 -60.88 -18.82
CA LYS A 430 44.67 -61.05 -18.25
C LYS A 430 45.73 -60.12 -18.88
N ALA A 431 45.63 -59.84 -20.19
CA ALA A 431 46.49 -58.88 -20.88
C ALA A 431 46.20 -57.43 -20.47
N ASN A 432 44.98 -57.15 -20.02
CA ASN A 432 44.54 -55.85 -19.56
C ASN A 432 44.58 -55.78 -18.03
N ASN A 433 45.74 -55.39 -17.47
CA ASN A 433 46.01 -55.27 -16.03
C ASN A 433 44.73 -55.25 -15.15
N LEU A 434 44.41 -56.43 -14.60
CA LEU A 434 43.16 -56.75 -13.89
C LEU A 434 42.86 -55.73 -12.78
N THR A 435 43.87 -55.40 -11.98
CA THR A 435 43.77 -54.50 -10.83
C THR A 435 43.33 -53.09 -11.24
N LEU A 436 43.93 -52.52 -12.29
CA LEU A 436 43.57 -51.17 -12.76
C LEU A 436 42.16 -51.13 -13.36
N SER A 437 41.74 -52.19 -14.04
CA SER A 437 40.39 -52.27 -14.62
C SER A 437 39.32 -52.38 -13.53
N TYR A 438 39.57 -53.12 -12.45
CA TYR A 438 38.66 -53.19 -11.29
C TYR A 438 38.58 -51.87 -10.53
N ILE A 439 39.71 -51.21 -10.25
CA ILE A 439 39.72 -49.89 -9.59
C ILE A 439 38.92 -48.88 -10.42
N LEU A 440 39.07 -48.87 -11.75
CA LEU A 440 38.32 -47.96 -12.62
C LEU A 440 36.81 -48.25 -12.59
N LEU A 441 36.38 -49.52 -12.71
CA LEU A 441 34.96 -49.88 -12.67
C LEU A 441 34.32 -49.56 -11.32
N ILE A 442 34.99 -49.88 -10.22
CA ILE A 442 34.52 -49.55 -8.86
C ILE A 442 34.41 -48.04 -8.68
N SER A 443 35.43 -47.28 -9.12
CA SER A 443 35.39 -45.81 -9.08
C SER A 443 34.23 -45.26 -9.89
N LEU A 444 33.94 -45.80 -11.08
CA LEU A 444 32.83 -45.36 -11.92
C LEU A 444 31.46 -45.64 -11.30
N ILE A 445 31.28 -46.78 -10.62
CA ILE A 445 30.06 -47.08 -9.84
C ILE A 445 29.81 -45.97 -8.82
N PHE A 446 30.85 -45.61 -8.04
CA PHE A 446 30.73 -44.53 -7.07
C PHE A 446 30.56 -43.16 -7.72
N CYS A 447 31.16 -42.88 -8.88
CA CYS A 447 30.93 -41.65 -9.64
C CYS A 447 29.48 -41.50 -10.12
N PHE A 448 28.81 -42.60 -10.50
CA PHE A 448 27.37 -42.54 -10.83
C PHE A 448 26.51 -42.34 -9.59
N LEU A 449 26.84 -43.01 -8.48
CA LEU A 449 26.09 -42.89 -7.23
C LEU A 449 26.27 -41.50 -6.57
N CYS A 450 27.42 -40.85 -6.74
CA CYS A 450 27.65 -39.54 -6.13
C CYS A 450 26.74 -38.45 -6.72
N SER A 451 26.24 -38.61 -7.94
CA SER A 451 25.22 -37.73 -8.54
C SER A 451 23.94 -37.65 -7.69
N LEU A 452 23.59 -38.71 -6.96
CA LEU A 452 22.40 -38.72 -6.09
C LEU A 452 22.57 -37.79 -4.88
N LEU A 453 23.79 -37.49 -4.45
CA LEU A 453 24.03 -36.56 -3.35
C LEU A 453 23.62 -35.14 -3.70
N PHE A 454 23.61 -34.78 -4.99
CA PHE A 454 23.25 -33.46 -5.50
C PHE A 454 21.73 -33.27 -5.64
N ILE A 455 20.93 -34.33 -5.51
CA ILE A 455 19.48 -34.34 -5.69
C ILE A 455 18.82 -34.45 -4.31
N GLY A 456 17.82 -33.59 -4.04
CA GLY A 456 17.10 -33.54 -2.76
C GLY A 456 17.40 -32.29 -1.93
N HIS A 457 16.90 -32.27 -0.70
CA HIS A 457 17.00 -31.11 0.18
C HIS A 457 18.45 -30.87 0.64
N PRO A 458 19.03 -29.67 0.40
CA PRO A 458 20.39 -29.36 0.81
C PRO A 458 20.45 -29.21 2.34
N ASN A 459 21.29 -30.02 2.97
CA ASN A 459 21.66 -29.93 4.38
C ASN A 459 23.16 -29.61 4.47
N SER A 460 23.62 -29.02 5.58
CA SER A 460 25.05 -28.67 5.74
C SER A 460 25.98 -29.87 5.50
N ALA A 461 25.57 -31.07 5.92
CA ALA A 461 26.33 -32.29 5.67
C ALA A 461 26.31 -32.75 4.20
N THR A 462 25.16 -32.66 3.51
CA THR A 462 25.07 -33.07 2.10
C THR A 462 25.85 -32.12 1.20
N CYS A 463 25.81 -30.82 1.49
CA CYS A 463 26.63 -29.79 0.87
C CYS A 463 28.13 -30.12 0.85
N VAL A 464 28.68 -30.46 2.01
CA VAL A 464 30.08 -30.84 2.16
C VAL A 464 30.35 -32.15 1.41
N LEU A 465 29.49 -33.15 1.59
CA LEU A 465 29.70 -34.48 1.02
C LEU A 465 29.65 -34.48 -0.51
N GLN A 466 28.76 -33.70 -1.12
CA GLN A 466 28.62 -33.56 -2.58
C GLN A 466 29.96 -33.22 -3.25
N GLN A 467 30.57 -32.11 -2.84
CA GLN A 467 31.75 -31.54 -3.50
C GLN A 467 33.02 -32.38 -3.24
N ILE A 468 33.19 -32.86 -2.01
CA ILE A 468 34.37 -33.63 -1.62
C ILE A 468 34.34 -35.02 -2.27
N THR A 469 33.19 -35.68 -2.27
CA THR A 469 33.02 -37.00 -2.88
C THR A 469 33.24 -36.93 -4.39
N TYR A 470 32.67 -35.92 -5.05
CA TYR A 470 32.90 -35.65 -6.47
C TYR A 470 34.40 -35.51 -6.79
N GLY A 471 35.12 -34.63 -6.09
CA GLY A 471 36.52 -34.34 -6.39
C GLY A 471 37.45 -35.55 -6.21
N ILE A 472 37.24 -36.32 -5.13
CA ILE A 472 38.06 -37.49 -4.82
C ILE A 472 37.80 -38.62 -5.82
N LEU A 473 36.53 -38.98 -6.07
CA LEU A 473 36.19 -40.10 -6.95
C LEU A 473 36.64 -39.87 -8.41
N PHE A 474 36.47 -38.64 -8.91
CA PHE A 474 36.95 -38.30 -10.26
C PHE A 474 38.47 -38.34 -10.36
N THR A 475 39.20 -37.94 -9.30
CA THR A 475 40.66 -38.08 -9.26
C THR A 475 41.09 -39.53 -9.34
N VAL A 476 40.43 -40.43 -8.61
CA VAL A 476 40.70 -41.88 -8.68
C VAL A 476 40.44 -42.40 -10.10
N ALA A 477 39.32 -42.06 -10.71
CA ALA A 477 38.98 -42.51 -12.06
C ALA A 477 40.01 -42.03 -13.10
N VAL A 478 40.32 -40.73 -13.14
CA VAL A 478 41.22 -40.14 -14.13
C VAL A 478 42.67 -40.61 -13.92
N SER A 479 43.14 -40.67 -12.67
CA SER A 479 44.49 -41.21 -12.36
C SER A 479 44.63 -42.69 -12.72
N THR A 480 43.56 -43.47 -12.60
CA THR A 480 43.56 -44.88 -13.03
C THR A 480 43.68 -44.99 -14.55
N VAL A 481 42.99 -44.14 -15.32
CA VAL A 481 43.15 -44.09 -16.78
C VAL A 481 44.57 -43.62 -17.16
N LEU A 482 45.12 -42.63 -16.47
CA LEU A 482 46.53 -42.22 -16.64
C LEU A 482 47.49 -43.38 -16.37
N ALA A 483 47.36 -44.08 -15.24
CA ALA A 483 48.17 -45.26 -14.91
C ALA A 483 48.06 -46.35 -15.99
N LYS A 484 46.84 -46.59 -16.49
CA LYS A 484 46.57 -47.55 -17.56
C LYS A 484 47.24 -47.15 -18.88
N THR A 485 47.10 -45.90 -19.30
CA THR A 485 47.75 -45.39 -20.53
C THR A 485 49.28 -45.47 -20.45
N ILE A 486 49.88 -45.12 -19.30
CA ILE A 486 51.33 -45.25 -19.09
C ILE A 486 51.77 -46.72 -19.14
N THR A 487 50.99 -47.62 -18.53
CA THR A 487 51.27 -49.07 -18.58
C THR A 487 51.29 -49.59 -20.02
N VAL A 488 50.34 -49.16 -20.85
CA VAL A 488 50.28 -49.50 -22.29
C VAL A 488 51.50 -48.93 -23.04
N VAL A 489 51.81 -47.65 -22.86
CA VAL A 489 52.98 -47.02 -23.50
C VAL A 489 54.29 -47.73 -23.12
N LEU A 490 54.42 -48.09 -21.85
CA LEU A 490 55.62 -48.73 -21.33
C LEU A 490 55.77 -50.17 -21.84
N ALA A 491 54.67 -50.93 -21.95
CA ALA A 491 54.68 -52.27 -22.54
C ALA A 491 55.19 -52.26 -24.00
N PHE A 492 54.79 -51.28 -24.81
CA PHE A 492 55.23 -51.16 -26.21
C PHE A 492 56.62 -50.53 -26.39
N LYS A 493 57.06 -49.63 -25.51
CA LYS A 493 58.41 -49.06 -25.61
C LYS A 493 59.50 -49.99 -25.05
N VAL A 494 59.15 -50.96 -24.18
CA VAL A 494 60.08 -51.98 -23.68
C VAL A 494 60.58 -52.94 -24.77
N THR A 495 59.86 -53.07 -25.90
CA THR A 495 60.37 -53.78 -27.08
C THR A 495 61.48 -53.04 -27.84
N SER A 496 61.81 -51.79 -27.46
CA SER A 496 63.00 -51.05 -27.92
C SER A 496 64.06 -50.97 -26.79
N PRO A 497 65.38 -51.09 -27.06
CA PRO A 497 66.38 -51.46 -26.06
C PRO A 497 66.80 -50.29 -25.15
N GLY A 498 65.92 -49.85 -24.24
CA GLY A 498 66.21 -48.80 -23.24
C GLY A 498 66.22 -49.32 -21.79
N ARG A 499 67.37 -49.28 -21.10
CA ARG A 499 67.57 -49.78 -19.72
C ARG A 499 66.64 -49.13 -18.66
N ARG A 500 66.35 -47.83 -18.80
CA ARG A 500 65.44 -47.07 -17.90
C ARG A 500 63.97 -47.50 -18.00
N MET A 501 63.49 -47.79 -19.21
CA MET A 501 62.07 -48.14 -19.44
C MET A 501 61.74 -49.54 -18.90
N LYS A 502 62.67 -50.49 -19.03
CA LYS A 502 62.53 -51.83 -18.44
C LYS A 502 62.52 -51.80 -16.91
N TRP A 503 63.31 -50.92 -16.30
CA TRP A 503 63.31 -50.71 -14.84
C TRP A 503 61.99 -50.12 -14.33
N LEU A 504 61.42 -49.12 -15.03
CA LEU A 504 60.14 -48.48 -14.68
C LEU A 504 58.94 -49.45 -14.70
N LEU A 505 58.94 -50.45 -15.59
CA LEU A 505 57.86 -51.43 -15.68
C LEU A 505 57.99 -52.51 -14.59
N VAL A 506 59.22 -52.89 -14.27
CA VAL A 506 59.55 -53.89 -13.24
C VAL A 506 59.41 -53.32 -11.82
N SER A 507 59.58 -51.99 -11.64
CA SER A 507 59.45 -51.33 -10.33
C SER A 507 58.00 -51.04 -9.90
N GLY A 508 57.00 -51.33 -10.73
CA GLY A 508 55.58 -51.17 -10.37
C GLY A 508 55.10 -49.71 -10.28
N VAL A 509 55.85 -48.75 -10.85
CA VAL A 509 55.56 -47.30 -10.80
C VAL A 509 54.12 -46.92 -11.18
N PRO A 510 53.49 -47.50 -12.22
CA PRO A 510 52.10 -47.16 -12.56
C PRO A 510 51.08 -47.38 -11.44
N ASN A 511 51.34 -48.33 -10.52
CA ASN A 511 50.44 -48.60 -9.39
C ASN A 511 50.52 -47.53 -8.30
N TYR A 512 51.62 -46.78 -8.22
CA TYR A 512 51.81 -45.68 -7.26
C TYR A 512 51.22 -44.34 -7.75
N ILE A 513 50.84 -44.23 -9.02
CA ILE A 513 50.26 -42.99 -9.59
C ILE A 513 48.91 -42.67 -8.94
N ILE A 514 48.04 -43.68 -8.78
CA ILE A 514 46.72 -43.52 -8.18
C ILE A 514 46.81 -42.97 -6.74
N PRO A 515 47.50 -43.62 -5.79
CA PRO A 515 47.59 -43.12 -4.42
C PRO A 515 48.23 -41.73 -4.34
N PHE A 516 49.29 -41.48 -5.13
CA PHE A 516 49.94 -40.17 -5.16
C PHE A 516 49.00 -39.04 -5.61
N CYS A 517 48.29 -39.22 -6.72
CA CYS A 517 47.30 -38.24 -7.20
C CYS A 517 46.17 -38.03 -6.19
N THR A 518 45.68 -39.11 -5.57
CA THR A 518 44.60 -39.02 -4.58
C THR A 518 45.02 -38.29 -3.30
N ILE A 519 46.27 -38.47 -2.83
CA ILE A 519 46.78 -37.76 -1.64
C ILE A 519 46.82 -36.25 -1.91
N ILE A 520 47.27 -35.82 -3.09
CA ILE A 520 47.27 -34.40 -3.47
C ILE A 520 45.83 -33.85 -3.44
N GLN A 521 44.87 -34.58 -4.01
CA GLN A 521 43.47 -34.18 -4.00
C GLN A 521 42.89 -34.10 -2.59
N ILE A 522 43.20 -35.06 -1.70
CA ILE A 522 42.76 -35.05 -0.30
C ILE A 522 43.30 -33.83 0.44
N ILE A 523 44.57 -33.45 0.22
CA ILE A 523 45.17 -32.26 0.82
C ILE A 523 44.44 -30.99 0.34
N LEU A 524 44.16 -30.86 -0.96
CA LEU A 524 43.41 -29.73 -1.50
C LEU A 524 41.99 -29.65 -0.92
N CYS A 525 41.30 -30.79 -0.80
CA CYS A 525 39.99 -30.88 -0.15
C CYS A 525 40.05 -30.50 1.34
N ALA A 526 41.09 -30.92 2.07
CA ALA A 526 41.26 -30.56 3.48
C ALA A 526 41.51 -29.07 3.67
N ILE A 527 42.30 -28.44 2.78
CA ILE A 527 42.51 -26.99 2.76
C ILE A 527 41.18 -26.26 2.49
N TRP A 528 40.39 -26.74 1.54
CA TRP A 528 39.08 -26.15 1.22
C TRP A 528 38.15 -26.17 2.44
N LEU A 529 38.04 -27.30 3.13
CA LEU A 529 37.24 -27.43 4.34
C LEU A 529 37.77 -26.58 5.52
N GLY A 530 39.08 -26.36 5.60
CA GLY A 530 39.70 -25.57 6.66
C GLY A 530 39.58 -24.06 6.49
N VAL A 531 39.58 -23.55 5.25
CA VAL A 531 39.49 -22.10 4.97
C VAL A 531 38.04 -21.63 5.05
N SER A 532 37.14 -22.25 4.31
CA SER A 532 35.71 -21.91 4.29
C SER A 532 34.94 -23.09 3.71
N PRO A 533 34.37 -23.96 4.57
CA PRO A 533 33.65 -25.14 4.11
C PRO A 533 32.37 -24.75 3.36
N PRO A 534 31.90 -25.58 2.41
CA PRO A 534 30.60 -25.37 1.76
C PRO A 534 29.47 -25.30 2.81
N SER A 535 28.68 -24.24 2.77
CA SER A 535 27.57 -24.00 3.69
C SER A 535 26.28 -23.74 2.93
N VAL A 536 25.16 -23.99 3.58
CA VAL A 536 23.84 -23.65 3.03
C VAL A 536 23.72 -22.14 3.02
N ASP A 537 23.40 -21.57 1.87
CA ASP A 537 23.20 -20.14 1.70
C ASP A 537 21.82 -19.87 1.10
N ILE A 538 21.25 -18.74 1.48
CA ILE A 538 19.87 -18.37 1.20
C ILE A 538 19.90 -17.13 0.30
N ASP A 539 19.72 -17.33 -1.00
CA ASP A 539 19.59 -16.20 -1.91
C ASP A 539 18.12 -15.76 -1.95
N ALA A 540 17.83 -14.69 -1.21
CA ALA A 540 16.48 -14.13 -1.05
C ALA A 540 16.16 -12.99 -2.05
N TYR A 541 17.11 -12.62 -2.92
CA TYR A 541 17.06 -11.39 -3.73
C TYR A 541 16.97 -11.64 -5.24
N SER A 542 17.37 -12.82 -5.72
CA SER A 542 17.54 -13.07 -7.16
C SER A 542 16.24 -13.25 -7.95
N GLU A 543 15.15 -13.75 -7.35
CA GLU A 543 13.84 -13.91 -8.03
C GLU A 543 12.65 -13.47 -7.16
N HIS A 544 11.68 -12.79 -7.77
CA HIS A 544 10.44 -12.40 -7.11
C HIS A 544 9.60 -13.65 -6.81
N GLY A 545 9.37 -13.92 -5.52
CA GLY A 545 8.49 -15.00 -5.05
C GLY A 545 9.19 -16.29 -4.59
N TYR A 546 10.50 -16.45 -4.83
CA TYR A 546 11.24 -17.67 -4.48
C TYR A 546 12.45 -17.38 -3.58
N ILE A 547 12.68 -18.26 -2.60
CA ILE A 547 13.95 -18.36 -1.86
C ILE A 547 14.75 -19.49 -2.51
N ILE A 548 15.88 -19.15 -3.10
CA ILE A 548 16.78 -20.15 -3.69
C ILE A 548 17.72 -20.62 -2.57
N ILE A 549 17.46 -21.82 -2.03
CA ILE A 549 18.40 -22.48 -1.12
C ILE A 549 19.41 -23.23 -1.97
N VAL A 550 20.62 -22.71 -2.03
CA VAL A 550 21.73 -23.31 -2.78
C VAL A 550 22.87 -23.59 -1.83
N CYS A 551 23.62 -24.65 -2.15
CA CYS A 551 24.87 -24.89 -1.47
C CYS A 551 25.91 -23.87 -1.91
N ASN A 552 26.20 -22.88 -1.06
CA ASN A 552 27.32 -21.99 -1.32
C ASN A 552 28.63 -22.77 -1.13
N LYS A 553 29.49 -22.67 -2.13
CA LYS A 553 30.77 -23.40 -2.19
C LYS A 553 31.83 -22.83 -1.25
N GLY A 554 31.52 -21.73 -0.55
CA GLY A 554 32.40 -21.07 0.40
C GLY A 554 33.56 -20.38 -0.32
N SER A 555 34.75 -20.97 -0.23
CA SER A 555 35.93 -20.42 -0.91
C SER A 555 35.94 -20.68 -2.42
N VAL A 556 35.66 -19.63 -3.19
CA VAL A 556 35.72 -19.64 -4.67
C VAL A 556 37.11 -20.07 -5.17
N THR A 557 38.18 -19.57 -4.54
CA THR A 557 39.56 -19.90 -4.92
C THR A 557 39.90 -21.36 -4.65
N ALA A 558 39.44 -21.94 -3.54
CA ALA A 558 39.65 -23.35 -3.23
C ALA A 558 38.88 -24.29 -4.17
N PHE A 559 37.63 -23.94 -4.50
CA PHE A 559 36.83 -24.66 -5.49
C PHE A 559 37.52 -24.73 -6.86
N TYR A 560 37.96 -23.59 -7.40
CA TYR A 560 38.69 -23.57 -8.67
C TYR A 560 40.06 -24.24 -8.60
N SER A 561 40.70 -24.29 -7.44
CA SER A 561 41.96 -25.01 -7.25
C SER A 561 41.75 -26.54 -7.39
N VAL A 562 40.67 -27.07 -6.81
CA VAL A 562 40.28 -28.48 -6.95
C VAL A 562 39.92 -28.83 -8.40
N LEU A 563 39.08 -28.03 -9.04
CA LEU A 563 38.72 -28.22 -10.46
C LEU A 563 39.94 -28.06 -11.39
N GLY A 564 40.82 -27.10 -11.10
CA GLY A 564 42.05 -26.88 -11.84
C GLY A 564 43.00 -28.07 -11.76
N TYR A 565 43.14 -28.69 -10.58
CA TYR A 565 43.92 -29.91 -10.42
C TYR A 565 43.33 -31.08 -11.23
N LEU A 566 42.02 -31.33 -11.12
CA LEU A 566 41.31 -32.33 -11.93
C LEU A 566 41.49 -32.09 -13.44
N GLY A 567 41.38 -30.84 -13.88
CA GLY A 567 41.61 -30.44 -15.27
C GLY A 567 43.04 -30.69 -15.73
N SER A 568 44.03 -30.38 -14.88
CA SER A 568 45.45 -30.63 -15.18
C SER A 568 45.75 -32.13 -15.28
N LEU A 569 45.14 -32.95 -14.42
CA LEU A 569 45.26 -34.40 -14.43
C LEU A 569 44.61 -35.00 -15.69
N ALA A 570 43.43 -34.50 -16.07
CA ALA A 570 42.73 -34.91 -17.29
C ALA A 570 43.52 -34.54 -18.55
N LEU A 571 44.08 -33.34 -18.61
CA LEU A 571 44.93 -32.89 -19.72
C LEU A 571 46.22 -33.73 -19.80
N GLY A 572 46.88 -34.00 -18.68
CA GLY A 572 48.03 -34.89 -18.60
C GLY A 572 47.70 -36.31 -19.09
N SER A 573 46.54 -36.84 -18.71
CA SER A 573 46.08 -38.14 -19.21
C SER A 573 45.75 -38.13 -20.69
N PHE A 574 45.08 -37.09 -21.19
CA PHE A 574 44.79 -36.93 -22.60
C PHE A 574 46.06 -36.85 -23.45
N THR A 575 47.07 -36.07 -23.03
CA THR A 575 48.34 -35.94 -23.77
C THR A 575 49.07 -37.28 -23.88
N VAL A 576 49.16 -38.04 -22.78
CA VAL A 576 49.76 -39.38 -22.79
C VAL A 576 48.95 -40.35 -23.67
N ALA A 577 47.62 -40.34 -23.55
CA ALA A 577 46.73 -41.17 -24.36
C ALA A 577 46.84 -40.82 -25.86
N PHE A 578 47.00 -39.55 -26.20
CA PHE A 578 47.16 -39.08 -27.57
C PHE A 578 48.49 -39.53 -28.18
N LEU A 579 49.59 -39.48 -27.42
CA LEU A 579 50.89 -40.00 -27.85
C LEU A 579 50.85 -41.52 -28.05
N ALA A 580 50.02 -42.22 -27.26
CA ALA A 580 49.84 -43.67 -27.37
C ALA A 580 49.02 -44.12 -28.59
N ARG A 581 48.25 -43.23 -29.24
CA ARG A 581 47.23 -43.60 -30.25
C ARG A 581 47.76 -44.37 -31.47
N ASN A 582 49.03 -44.14 -31.81
CA ASN A 582 49.69 -44.75 -32.96
C ASN A 582 50.42 -46.05 -32.62
N LEU A 583 50.40 -46.49 -31.36
CA LEU A 583 51.01 -47.75 -30.97
C LEU A 583 50.21 -48.93 -31.56
N PRO A 584 50.87 -49.91 -32.22
CA PRO A 584 50.19 -51.05 -32.82
C PRO A 584 49.73 -52.02 -31.73
N ASP A 585 48.59 -51.73 -31.11
CA ASP A 585 47.99 -52.59 -30.11
C ASP A 585 47.02 -53.61 -30.71
N THR A 586 47.10 -54.83 -30.19
CA THR A 586 46.30 -56.01 -30.57
C THR A 586 44.79 -55.77 -30.62
N PHE A 587 44.28 -54.71 -29.98
CA PHE A 587 42.85 -54.38 -29.93
C PHE A 587 42.49 -52.90 -30.16
N ASN A 588 43.39 -52.06 -30.71
CA ASN A 588 43.20 -50.60 -30.79
C ASN A 588 42.90 -49.93 -29.42
N GLU A 589 43.31 -50.54 -28.30
CA GLU A 589 42.97 -50.07 -26.95
C GLU A 589 43.44 -48.63 -26.68
N ALA A 590 44.65 -48.27 -27.15
CA ALA A 590 45.16 -46.91 -27.03
C ALA A 590 44.24 -45.87 -27.68
N LYS A 591 43.59 -46.18 -28.82
CA LYS A 591 42.66 -45.26 -29.49
C LYS A 591 41.38 -45.03 -28.68
N PHE A 592 40.84 -46.10 -28.07
CA PHE A 592 39.66 -45.99 -27.21
C PHE A 592 39.95 -45.21 -25.93
N LEU A 593 41.16 -45.33 -25.38
CA LEU A 593 41.63 -44.50 -24.25
C LEU A 593 41.79 -43.03 -24.66
N THR A 594 42.30 -42.73 -25.86
CA THR A 594 42.35 -41.35 -26.35
C THR A 594 40.95 -40.76 -26.53
N PHE A 595 40.02 -41.52 -27.13
CA PHE A 595 38.66 -41.07 -27.37
C PHE A 595 37.89 -40.86 -26.04
N SER A 596 38.09 -41.73 -25.05
CA SER A 596 37.48 -41.57 -23.73
C SER A 596 37.94 -40.30 -23.02
N MET A 597 39.25 -39.99 -23.07
CA MET A 597 39.78 -38.78 -22.46
C MET A 597 39.44 -37.51 -23.24
N LEU A 598 39.31 -37.59 -24.57
CA LEU A 598 38.81 -36.47 -25.37
C LEU A 598 37.36 -36.12 -24.98
N LEU A 599 36.49 -37.12 -24.87
CA LEU A 599 35.10 -36.92 -24.47
C LEU A 599 35.02 -36.34 -23.05
N PHE A 600 35.78 -36.89 -22.12
CA PHE A 600 35.89 -36.38 -20.75
C PHE A 600 36.28 -34.88 -20.74
N CYS A 601 37.36 -34.51 -21.42
CA CYS A 601 37.80 -33.11 -21.49
C CYS A 601 36.74 -32.19 -22.13
N SER A 602 36.06 -32.64 -23.18
CA SER A 602 35.03 -31.84 -23.86
C SER A 602 33.84 -31.50 -22.96
N VAL A 603 33.39 -32.45 -22.12
CA VAL A 603 32.30 -32.24 -21.16
C VAL A 603 32.70 -31.20 -20.10
N TRP A 604 33.92 -31.29 -19.55
CA TRP A 604 34.36 -30.35 -18.52
C TRP A 604 34.69 -28.95 -19.05
N VAL A 605 35.16 -28.84 -20.30
CA VAL A 605 35.35 -27.53 -20.95
C VAL A 605 34.01 -26.84 -21.22
N THR A 606 32.98 -27.60 -21.62
CA THR A 606 31.63 -27.05 -21.85
C THR A 606 30.87 -26.77 -20.55
N PHE A 607 31.17 -27.50 -19.48
CA PHE A 607 30.62 -27.24 -18.14
C PHE A 607 30.93 -25.82 -17.63
N LEU A 608 32.17 -25.34 -17.76
CA LEU A 608 32.62 -24.06 -17.19
C LEU A 608 31.75 -22.85 -17.61
N PRO A 609 31.49 -22.59 -18.92
CA PRO A 609 30.68 -21.46 -19.34
C PRO A 609 29.19 -21.62 -18.99
N VAL A 610 28.64 -22.84 -19.07
CA VAL A 610 27.24 -23.10 -18.73
C VAL A 610 26.99 -22.88 -17.24
N TYR A 611 27.91 -23.37 -16.40
CA TYR A 611 27.90 -23.19 -14.97
C TYR A 611 27.86 -21.70 -14.56
N GLN A 612 28.61 -20.83 -15.26
CA GLN A 612 28.59 -19.38 -15.01
C GLN A 612 27.29 -18.70 -15.49
N SER A 613 26.61 -19.27 -16.49
CA SER A 613 25.41 -18.67 -17.09
C SER A 613 24.11 -19.08 -16.40
N THR A 614 24.10 -20.21 -15.69
CA THR A 614 22.90 -20.77 -15.05
C THR A 614 22.89 -20.53 -13.54
N LYS A 615 21.71 -20.31 -12.96
CA LYS A 615 21.51 -20.12 -11.51
C LYS A 615 20.51 -21.13 -10.95
N GLY A 616 20.51 -21.28 -9.62
CA GLY A 616 19.52 -22.09 -8.88
C GLY A 616 19.55 -23.58 -9.25
N LYS A 617 18.38 -24.19 -9.41
CA LYS A 617 18.25 -25.64 -9.66
C LYS A 617 18.85 -26.12 -10.99
N ILE A 618 18.89 -25.25 -12.01
CA ILE A 618 19.45 -25.60 -13.33
C ILE A 618 20.97 -25.78 -13.25
N MET A 619 21.65 -24.95 -12.48
CA MET A 619 23.10 -25.05 -12.24
C MET A 619 23.49 -26.41 -11.65
N VAL A 620 22.75 -26.88 -10.65
CA VAL A 620 22.95 -28.21 -10.03
C VAL A 620 22.66 -29.34 -11.02
N ALA A 621 21.61 -29.21 -11.83
CA ALA A 621 21.28 -30.20 -12.86
C ALA A 621 22.39 -30.33 -13.92
N VAL A 622 23.01 -29.22 -14.33
CA VAL A 622 24.15 -29.20 -15.27
C VAL A 622 25.39 -29.88 -14.67
N GLU A 623 25.67 -29.70 -13.38
CA GLU A 623 26.74 -30.44 -12.67
C GLU A 623 26.50 -31.95 -12.72
N VAL A 624 25.29 -32.40 -12.34
CA VAL A 624 24.92 -33.82 -12.35
C VAL A 624 25.02 -34.41 -13.75
N PHE A 625 24.49 -33.72 -14.76
CA PHE A 625 24.58 -34.16 -16.15
C PHE A 625 26.03 -34.33 -16.61
N SER A 626 26.92 -33.40 -16.23
CA SER A 626 28.33 -33.42 -16.59
C SER A 626 29.07 -34.60 -15.94
N ILE A 627 28.74 -34.92 -14.68
CA ILE A 627 29.26 -36.09 -13.96
C ILE A 627 28.83 -37.39 -14.66
N LEU A 628 27.54 -37.52 -14.98
CA LEU A 628 26.99 -38.72 -15.64
C LEU A 628 27.58 -38.89 -17.05
N ALA A 629 27.61 -37.83 -17.86
CA ALA A 629 28.10 -37.87 -19.24
C ALA A 629 29.60 -38.23 -19.32
N SER A 630 30.43 -37.61 -18.48
CA SER A 630 31.88 -37.87 -18.46
C SER A 630 32.19 -39.30 -17.97
N SER A 631 31.49 -39.79 -16.95
CA SER A 631 31.62 -41.16 -16.44
C SER A 631 31.11 -42.21 -17.44
N ALA A 632 29.98 -41.95 -18.10
CA ALA A 632 29.43 -42.80 -19.17
C ALA A 632 30.39 -42.85 -20.38
N GLY A 633 31.06 -41.74 -20.69
CA GLY A 633 32.13 -41.68 -21.68
C GLY A 633 33.27 -42.65 -21.39
N LEU A 634 33.81 -42.61 -20.17
CA LEU A 634 34.87 -43.52 -19.73
C LEU A 634 34.43 -44.98 -19.78
N LEU A 635 33.23 -45.28 -19.27
CA LEU A 635 32.67 -46.63 -19.28
C LEU A 635 32.46 -47.15 -20.71
N GLY A 636 31.77 -46.37 -21.53
CA GLY A 636 31.39 -46.69 -22.89
C GLY A 636 32.60 -46.95 -23.77
N CYS A 637 33.57 -46.04 -23.76
CA CYS A 637 34.71 -46.12 -24.67
C CYS A 637 35.70 -47.22 -24.26
N ILE A 638 35.93 -47.43 -22.96
CA ILE A 638 36.96 -48.36 -22.48
C ILE A 638 36.45 -49.80 -22.38
N PHE A 639 35.20 -50.00 -21.93
CA PHE A 639 34.72 -51.34 -21.56
C PHE A 639 33.71 -51.94 -22.54
N VAL A 640 32.90 -51.15 -23.25
CA VAL A 640 31.91 -51.70 -24.20
C VAL A 640 32.59 -52.48 -25.35
N PRO A 641 33.67 -51.99 -26.00
CA PRO A 641 34.36 -52.78 -27.01
C PRO A 641 34.92 -54.10 -26.47
N LYS A 642 35.35 -54.12 -25.20
CA LYS A 642 35.89 -55.31 -24.54
C LYS A 642 34.80 -56.31 -24.19
N CYS A 643 33.67 -55.84 -23.66
CA CYS A 643 32.50 -56.68 -23.39
C CYS A 643 31.94 -57.29 -24.68
N TYR A 644 31.90 -56.50 -25.77
CA TYR A 644 31.46 -56.99 -27.08
C TYR A 644 32.33 -58.14 -27.59
N ILE A 645 33.66 -58.04 -27.48
CA ILE A 645 34.55 -59.14 -27.88
C ILE A 645 34.40 -60.36 -26.96
N ILE A 646 34.29 -60.15 -25.64
CA ILE A 646 34.17 -61.25 -24.66
C ILE A 646 32.86 -62.04 -24.84
N LEU A 647 31.73 -61.34 -25.05
CA LEU A 647 30.40 -61.96 -25.09
C LEU A 647 29.97 -62.40 -26.49
N ILE A 648 30.23 -61.60 -27.53
CA ILE A 648 29.66 -61.81 -28.87
C ILE A 648 30.67 -62.45 -29.83
N ARG A 649 31.98 -62.30 -29.60
CA ARG A 649 33.03 -62.89 -30.47
C ARG A 649 34.08 -63.70 -29.70
N PRO A 650 33.68 -64.78 -29.01
CA PRO A 650 34.61 -65.62 -28.23
C PRO A 650 35.71 -66.26 -29.09
N GLU A 651 35.52 -66.43 -30.41
CA GLU A 651 36.57 -66.92 -31.31
C GLU A 651 37.83 -66.03 -31.34
N ARG A 652 37.74 -64.73 -31.02
CA ARG A 652 38.90 -63.83 -30.86
C ARG A 652 39.61 -63.95 -29.50
N ASN A 653 39.05 -64.71 -28.55
CA ASN A 653 39.65 -65.02 -27.24
C ASN A 653 40.57 -66.25 -27.26
N SER A 654 40.69 -66.97 -28.39
CA SER A 654 41.50 -68.20 -28.45
C SER A 654 42.98 -67.91 -28.76
N LEU A 655 43.87 -68.48 -27.95
CA LEU A 655 45.34 -68.29 -28.02
C LEU A 655 45.94 -68.83 -29.33
N GLN A 656 45.19 -69.66 -30.05
CA GLN A 656 45.62 -70.40 -31.24
C GLN A 656 45.80 -69.49 -32.47
N LYS A 657 44.97 -68.45 -32.65
CA LYS A 657 45.05 -67.53 -33.80
C LYS A 657 46.12 -66.43 -33.65
N LEU A 658 46.56 -66.12 -32.43
CA LEU A 658 47.66 -65.19 -32.16
C LEU A 658 49.01 -65.79 -32.58
N ARG A 659 49.17 -67.11 -32.46
CA ARG A 659 50.39 -67.84 -32.83
C ARG A 659 50.52 -68.10 -34.33
N GLU A 660 49.39 -68.33 -35.03
CA GLU A 660 49.37 -68.47 -36.49
C GLU A 660 49.76 -67.18 -37.22
N LYS A 661 49.37 -66.01 -36.70
CA LYS A 661 49.70 -64.71 -37.31
C LYS A 661 51.18 -64.30 -37.14
N SER A 662 51.87 -64.83 -36.11
CA SER A 662 53.33 -64.64 -35.96
C SER A 662 54.14 -65.60 -36.83
N SER A 663 53.62 -66.81 -37.12
CA SER A 663 54.31 -67.81 -37.93
C SER A 663 54.28 -67.54 -39.43
N SER A 664 53.33 -66.73 -39.92
CA SER A 664 53.16 -66.47 -41.36
C SER A 664 53.98 -65.27 -41.89
N ARG A 665 54.92 -64.71 -41.10
CA ARG A 665 55.73 -63.52 -41.47
C ARG A 665 57.22 -63.80 -41.67
N THR A 666 57.60 -65.04 -41.94
CA THR A 666 58.94 -65.38 -42.44
C THR A 666 58.84 -66.17 -43.75
N PRO A 667 59.11 -65.54 -44.90
CA PRO A 667 59.69 -66.24 -46.03
C PRO A 667 61.21 -66.10 -46.00
N ILE A 668 61.85 -67.26 -46.08
CA ILE A 668 63.26 -67.44 -46.45
C ILE A 668 63.36 -67.14 -47.94
N SER A 669 64.12 -66.08 -48.30
CA SER A 669 65.05 -65.96 -49.43
C SER A 669 65.36 -64.48 -49.66
#